data_AF-A0A7L1BUE7-F1
#
_entry.id   AF-A0A7L1BUE7-F1
#
_cell.length_a   1.000
_cell.length_b   1.000
_cell.length_c   1.000
_cell.angle_alpha   90.00
_cell.angle_beta   90.00
_cell.angle_gamma   90.00
#
_symmetry.space_group_name_H-M   'P 1'
#
loop_
_entity.id
_entity.type
_entity.pdbx_description
1 polymer ?
#
loop_
_entity_poly.entity_id
_entity_poly.type
_entity_poly.pdbx_seq_one_letter_code
_entity_poly.pdbx_strand_id
1 'polypeptide(L)'
;GAPGSLLAPAGAMRAAGLLLAWALLHPAASQQCHPSSPGGVLRFTDRHAEIQVPALHRVPSSLDPLYGLVRRCLDLIQQNPLPTELLRTALNDPGSVRTSQVVQYELGYVVCAAVALLFTVAVPVAGMCFCYCRSRRRCGGRLRAHRRSLGCRRRCLLACLSFTSLIILISVTCAFVTSQRVKGQMEPGLGAVPSTLRTLLQHLANVPQGVQMVVDKFEVPRKQIISDLGGLSRSVGLSIHAQLKAMTYAALADLQDRAGDLQTSLHHLQILHRTARALAAARAELEPALQERRRRVVALLDDPRCTSCATVLGRAQGLELGADYSKVPSVEKVLKALAGLPRSDFAEMIRQGNGTFNSIPELAVERMAQVIQDLRGDLARTAEKVQSIADGFPLPDYTRPASEALVKAEERSRPYLREVQRFERYRWIAGTVLCSIILLILLCNVMGMALGAYSLSKREDPSDYECRGEAGAKFLLVGVGLAFLFSWLLILLVFATFLVGGNIQTLVCRNWVNQEIYKFIDTPGNLPPSMNLTRQLNLRRDSNLSSTYRECKSGAGLWEVLQLDRSYDLDEHLKTPKYTADFQKRLGDFTTNLGDVRLLRSEGRQDLETFARSGVDEVDYGRFQEEMKNPVVQTSLPGLARSLEGLQKMQRNSTVAGRLAAEAQALWHMQNSTVQSQEALVAKLGESVQFLSRLAPHLKERVKKTLATTASVEAQLPVQAQQILRQELGCFTRKELRYFAQYLNWVRQTLREDVASCQPLATALDNGRVILCDRIADPWNAFWFSLGCCTFFLIPNIIFAVRLTKHFRPIRNRLISTGSEETCPFHIPRVTALKL
;
A
#
# COMPACT_ATOMS: atom_id res chain seq x y z
N GLY A 1 -26.95 52.59 -6.40
CA GLY A 1 -27.59 52.76 -5.08
C GLY A 1 -26.52 52.72 -4.02
N ALA A 2 -26.29 53.85 -3.37
CA ALA A 2 -25.49 53.99 -2.14
C ALA A 2 -26.45 53.89 -0.91
N PRO A 3 -26.04 54.03 0.36
CA PRO A 3 -24.75 53.76 1.06
C PRO A 3 -24.93 53.13 2.49
N GLY A 4 -23.82 52.96 3.23
CA GLY A 4 -23.75 53.05 4.71
C GLY A 4 -23.29 51.76 5.41
N SER A 5 -22.43 51.74 6.42
CA SER A 5 -21.74 52.79 7.20
C SER A 5 -20.75 52.15 8.20
N LEU A 6 -19.66 52.87 8.45
CA LEU A 6 -18.73 52.87 9.61
C LEU A 6 -19.16 52.19 10.93
N LEU A 7 -18.22 51.50 11.59
CA LEU A 7 -17.80 51.73 13.01
C LEU A 7 -16.79 50.66 13.50
N ALA A 8 -15.57 51.11 13.82
CA ALA A 8 -14.73 50.59 14.92
C ALA A 8 -14.83 51.63 16.07
N PRO A 9 -14.55 51.36 17.38
CA PRO A 9 -13.33 50.69 17.87
C PRO A 9 -13.45 49.95 19.24
N ALA A 10 -12.29 49.63 19.82
CA ALA A 10 -12.01 49.39 21.25
C ALA A 10 -12.20 47.97 21.81
N GLY A 11 -11.12 47.17 21.73
CA GLY A 11 -11.02 45.91 22.48
C GLY A 11 -9.67 45.19 22.41
N ALA A 12 -8.55 45.90 22.21
CA ALA A 12 -7.26 45.25 21.93
C ALA A 12 -6.19 45.37 23.04
N MET A 13 -6.52 45.85 24.25
CA MET A 13 -5.53 46.07 25.32
C MET A 13 -5.77 45.28 26.62
N ARG A 14 -6.72 44.32 26.64
CA ARG A 14 -6.93 43.43 27.79
C ARG A 14 -6.69 41.94 27.51
N ALA A 15 -6.43 41.55 26.26
CA ALA A 15 -6.14 40.15 25.90
C ALA A 15 -4.67 39.74 26.09
N ALA A 16 -3.73 40.70 26.12
CA ALA A 16 -2.30 40.42 26.28
C ALA A 16 -1.89 40.08 27.73
N GLY A 17 -2.65 40.53 28.73
CA GLY A 17 -2.36 40.26 30.15
C GLY A 17 -2.89 38.91 30.66
N LEU A 18 -3.89 38.33 29.99
CA LEU A 18 -4.52 37.05 30.39
C LEU A 18 -3.85 35.83 29.74
N LEU A 19 -3.18 36.01 28.59
CA LEU A 19 -2.40 34.94 27.95
C LEU A 19 -1.06 34.66 28.66
N LEU A 20 -0.49 35.64 29.35
CA LEU A 20 0.72 35.49 30.17
C LEU A 20 0.46 34.84 31.54
N ALA A 21 -0.76 34.94 32.06
CA ALA A 21 -1.16 34.30 33.32
C ALA A 21 -1.58 32.82 33.13
N TRP A 22 -2.07 32.45 31.95
CA TRP A 22 -2.42 31.06 31.63
C TRP A 22 -1.19 30.18 31.34
N ALA A 23 -0.04 30.78 31.02
CA ALA A 23 1.22 30.05 30.78
C ALA A 23 1.97 29.66 32.07
N LEU A 24 1.60 30.21 33.23
CA LEU A 24 2.33 30.00 34.50
C LEU A 24 1.60 29.10 35.50
N LEU A 25 0.41 28.57 35.16
CA LEU A 25 -0.41 27.73 36.02
C LEU A 25 -0.92 26.49 35.29
N HIS A 26 0.00 25.64 34.82
CA HIS A 26 -0.30 24.23 34.58
C HIS A 26 0.79 23.32 35.16
N PRO A 27 0.48 22.53 36.20
CA PRO A 27 1.20 21.29 36.45
C PRO A 27 0.71 20.22 35.47
N ALA A 28 1.61 19.34 35.03
CA ALA A 28 1.36 18.18 34.17
C ALA A 28 0.92 18.48 32.72
N ALA A 29 1.86 18.96 31.91
CA ALA A 29 1.79 18.67 30.47
C ALA A 29 1.86 17.15 30.28
N SER A 30 0.78 16.55 29.77
CA SER A 30 0.84 15.28 29.09
C SER A 30 1.76 15.42 27.88
N GLN A 31 3.06 15.19 28.04
CA GLN A 31 4.01 15.15 26.93
C GLN A 31 3.60 14.00 26.01
N GLN A 32 2.92 14.36 24.93
CA GLN A 32 2.70 13.49 23.78
C GLN A 32 4.06 12.99 23.30
N CYS A 33 4.18 11.67 23.07
CA CYS A 33 5.34 11.11 22.38
C CYS A 33 5.64 11.99 21.18
N HIS A 34 6.84 12.57 21.09
CA HIS A 34 7.23 13.26 19.86
C HIS A 34 6.97 12.29 18.71
N PRO A 35 6.15 12.66 17.70
CA PRO A 35 5.92 11.80 16.56
C PRO A 35 7.23 11.76 15.77
N SER A 36 8.11 10.85 16.14
CA SER A 36 9.28 10.47 15.38
C SER A 36 8.78 9.78 14.11
N SER A 37 8.52 10.62 13.10
CA SER A 37 8.03 10.28 11.76
C SER A 37 6.61 9.68 11.70
N PRO A 38 5.81 9.96 10.66
CA PRO A 38 4.67 9.11 10.35
C PRO A 38 5.20 7.68 10.26
N GLY A 39 4.73 6.79 11.13
CA GLY A 39 5.29 5.44 11.28
C GLY A 39 5.46 4.81 9.91
N GLY A 40 6.70 4.46 9.56
CA GLY A 40 7.02 3.92 8.24
C GLY A 40 6.06 2.79 7.90
N VAL A 41 5.31 2.96 6.80
CA VAL A 41 4.48 1.90 6.25
C VAL A 41 5.42 0.82 5.75
N LEU A 42 5.36 -0.37 6.33
CA LEU A 42 6.17 -1.48 5.86
C LEU A 42 5.68 -1.86 4.46
N ARG A 43 6.61 -1.88 3.49
CA ARG A 43 6.32 -2.36 2.14
C ARG A 43 6.69 -3.82 2.05
N PHE A 44 5.68 -4.66 1.92
CA PHE A 44 5.83 -6.05 1.55
C PHE A 44 5.84 -6.14 0.02
N THR A 45 6.69 -6.98 -0.54
CA THR A 45 6.78 -7.15 -2.00
C THR A 45 5.80 -8.23 -2.42
N ASP A 46 4.76 -7.84 -3.15
CA ASP A 46 3.75 -8.73 -3.75
C ASP A 46 4.37 -9.43 -4.96
N ARG A 47 5.16 -10.47 -4.71
CA ARG A 47 5.57 -11.40 -5.76
C ARG A 47 5.02 -12.78 -5.44
N HIS A 48 3.69 -12.90 -5.45
CA HIS A 48 3.12 -14.16 -5.85
C HIS A 48 3.05 -14.17 -7.37
N ALA A 49 3.67 -15.18 -7.97
CA ALA A 49 3.42 -15.51 -9.36
C ALA A 49 1.95 -15.92 -9.42
N GLU A 50 1.05 -14.98 -9.76
CA GLU A 50 -0.32 -15.29 -10.12
C GLU A 50 -0.27 -16.36 -11.20
N ILE A 51 -0.59 -17.60 -10.84
CA ILE A 51 -0.85 -18.64 -11.84
C ILE A 51 -2.20 -18.26 -12.44
N GLN A 52 -2.14 -17.43 -13.48
CA GLN A 52 -3.32 -17.03 -14.22
C GLN A 52 -3.72 -18.17 -15.14
N VAL A 53 -4.91 -18.71 -14.93
CA VAL A 53 -5.60 -19.48 -15.98
C VAL A 53 -6.04 -18.45 -17.02
N PRO A 54 -5.51 -18.48 -18.26
CA PRO A 54 -5.86 -17.47 -19.25
C PRO A 54 -7.35 -17.59 -19.58
N ALA A 55 -8.09 -16.49 -19.38
CA ALA A 55 -9.51 -16.43 -19.67
C ALA A 55 -9.75 -16.49 -21.19
N LEU A 56 -10.45 -17.52 -21.63
CA LEU A 56 -10.85 -17.71 -23.02
C LEU A 56 -12.13 -16.95 -23.27
N HIS A 57 -12.06 -16.01 -24.20
CA HIS A 57 -13.21 -15.23 -24.62
C HIS A 57 -13.80 -15.80 -25.90
N ARG A 58 -15.10 -15.59 -26.08
CA ARG A 58 -15.77 -15.82 -27.37
C ARG A 58 -15.20 -14.81 -28.37
N VAL A 59 -14.65 -15.30 -29.47
CA VAL A 59 -14.14 -14.45 -30.55
C VAL A 59 -15.32 -14.11 -31.48
N PRO A 60 -15.65 -12.82 -31.69
CA PRO A 60 -16.71 -12.43 -32.61
C PRO A 60 -16.43 -12.94 -34.03
N SER A 61 -17.47 -13.42 -34.71
CA SER A 61 -17.35 -14.00 -36.04
C SER A 61 -18.42 -13.47 -36.99
N SER A 62 -18.06 -13.35 -38.26
CA SER A 62 -19.01 -13.12 -39.37
C SER A 62 -20.13 -14.17 -39.50
N LEU A 63 -20.05 -15.29 -38.76
CA LEU A 63 -21.04 -16.38 -38.74
C LEU A 63 -21.98 -16.28 -37.52
N ASP A 64 -21.79 -15.30 -36.63
CA ASP A 64 -22.63 -15.11 -35.45
C ASP A 64 -24.13 -14.96 -35.77
N PRO A 65 -24.55 -14.27 -36.86
CA PRO A 65 -25.96 -14.24 -37.25
C PRO A 65 -26.53 -15.63 -37.56
N LEU A 66 -25.73 -16.50 -38.19
CA LEU A 66 -26.10 -17.89 -38.47
C LEU A 66 -26.22 -18.69 -37.17
N TYR A 67 -25.25 -18.56 -36.25
CA TYR A 67 -25.31 -19.20 -34.94
C TYR A 67 -26.57 -18.78 -34.16
N GLY A 68 -26.89 -17.48 -34.16
CA GLY A 68 -28.10 -16.97 -33.51
C GLY A 68 -29.41 -17.45 -34.16
N LEU A 69 -29.44 -17.63 -35.48
CA LEU A 69 -30.59 -18.23 -36.18
C LEU A 69 -30.80 -19.69 -35.76
N VAL A 70 -29.72 -20.48 -35.77
CA VAL A 70 -29.77 -21.92 -35.44
C VAL A 70 -30.18 -22.14 -33.99
N ARG A 71 -29.68 -21.33 -33.05
CA ARG A 71 -30.10 -21.38 -31.64
C ARG A 71 -31.60 -21.15 -31.49
N ARG A 72 -32.15 -20.13 -32.15
CA ARG A 72 -33.60 -19.86 -32.15
C ARG A 72 -34.41 -21.00 -32.76
N CYS A 73 -33.92 -21.65 -33.81
CA CYS A 73 -34.55 -22.85 -34.35
C CYS A 73 -34.54 -24.01 -33.34
N LEU A 74 -33.42 -24.23 -32.65
CA LEU A 74 -33.32 -25.27 -31.62
C LEU A 74 -34.21 -24.97 -30.40
N ASP A 75 -34.35 -23.70 -30.01
CA ASP A 75 -35.27 -23.29 -28.94
C ASP A 75 -36.74 -23.54 -29.31
N LEU A 76 -37.09 -23.45 -30.59
CA LEU A 76 -38.44 -23.81 -31.07
C LEU A 76 -38.66 -25.33 -31.06
N ILE A 77 -37.62 -26.11 -31.36
CA ILE A 77 -37.67 -27.59 -31.37
C ILE A 77 -37.75 -28.15 -29.94
N GLN A 78 -37.04 -27.55 -28.99
CA GLN A 78 -37.00 -27.98 -27.59
C GLN A 78 -37.26 -26.80 -26.65
N GLN A 79 -38.52 -26.65 -26.25
CA GLN A 79 -38.97 -25.59 -25.35
C GLN A 79 -38.92 -25.99 -23.87
N ASN A 80 -38.79 -27.29 -23.58
CA ASN A 80 -38.87 -27.82 -22.23
C ASN A 80 -37.66 -27.40 -21.38
N PRO A 81 -37.85 -27.10 -20.08
CA PRO A 81 -36.76 -26.82 -19.15
C PRO A 81 -35.89 -28.06 -18.89
N LEU A 82 -34.77 -27.91 -18.17
CA LEU A 82 -33.89 -29.04 -17.83
C LEU A 82 -34.69 -30.18 -17.17
N PRO A 83 -34.66 -31.42 -17.69
CA PRO A 83 -35.46 -32.53 -17.19
C PRO A 83 -34.75 -33.19 -16.00
N THR A 84 -34.80 -32.53 -14.84
CA THR A 84 -34.06 -32.92 -13.64
C THR A 84 -34.31 -34.37 -13.21
N GLU A 85 -35.57 -34.80 -13.14
CA GLU A 85 -35.93 -36.18 -12.74
C GLU A 85 -35.47 -37.23 -13.75
N LEU A 86 -35.57 -36.93 -15.06
CA LEU A 86 -35.10 -37.82 -16.11
C LEU A 86 -33.58 -37.99 -16.04
N LEU A 87 -32.86 -36.88 -15.86
CA LEU A 87 -31.41 -36.87 -15.78
C LEU A 87 -30.91 -37.56 -14.51
N ARG A 88 -31.57 -37.33 -13.37
CA ARG A 88 -31.32 -38.04 -12.11
C ARG A 88 -31.48 -39.55 -12.28
N THR A 89 -32.58 -39.97 -12.90
CA THR A 89 -32.89 -41.38 -13.14
C THR A 89 -31.84 -42.00 -14.07
N ALA A 90 -31.52 -41.34 -15.18
CA ALA A 90 -30.53 -41.81 -16.16
C ALA A 90 -29.11 -41.96 -15.59
N LEU A 91 -28.71 -41.09 -14.66
CA LEU A 91 -27.37 -41.11 -14.06
C LEU A 91 -27.22 -42.11 -12.91
N ASN A 92 -28.28 -42.38 -12.15
CA ASN A 92 -28.23 -43.28 -10.99
C ASN A 92 -28.68 -44.72 -11.31
N ASP A 93 -29.69 -44.88 -12.16
CA ASP A 93 -30.22 -46.18 -12.57
C ASP A 93 -30.69 -46.12 -14.04
N PRO A 94 -29.76 -46.25 -15.01
CA PRO A 94 -30.08 -46.14 -16.43
C PRO A 94 -31.11 -47.17 -16.91
N GLY A 95 -31.26 -48.31 -16.20
CA GLY A 95 -32.24 -49.34 -16.55
C GLY A 95 -33.69 -48.97 -16.21
N SER A 96 -33.89 -48.00 -15.30
CA SER A 96 -35.21 -47.52 -14.86
C SER A 96 -35.78 -46.38 -15.71
N VAL A 97 -35.01 -45.87 -16.68
CA VAL A 97 -35.42 -44.76 -17.55
C VAL A 97 -36.60 -45.19 -18.42
N ARG A 98 -37.77 -44.58 -18.19
CA ARG A 98 -38.95 -44.83 -19.02
C ARG A 98 -38.79 -44.15 -20.37
N THR A 99 -38.79 -44.93 -21.44
CA THR A 99 -38.74 -44.44 -22.82
C THR A 99 -39.82 -43.42 -23.13
N SER A 100 -41.00 -43.54 -22.52
CA SER A 100 -42.11 -42.58 -22.66
C SER A 100 -41.75 -41.18 -22.15
N GLN A 101 -40.96 -41.05 -21.09
CA GLN A 101 -40.55 -39.75 -20.54
C GLN A 101 -39.50 -39.08 -21.41
N VAL A 102 -38.56 -39.87 -21.97
CA VAL A 102 -37.56 -39.37 -22.94
C VAL A 102 -38.26 -38.87 -24.21
N VAL A 103 -39.23 -39.62 -24.72
CA VAL A 103 -39.98 -39.26 -25.93
C VAL A 103 -40.85 -38.02 -25.72
N GLN A 104 -41.45 -37.85 -24.53
CA GLN A 104 -42.21 -36.64 -24.20
C GLN A 104 -41.31 -35.41 -24.11
N TYR A 105 -40.13 -35.55 -23.51
CA TYR A 105 -39.16 -34.46 -23.44
C TYR A 105 -38.64 -34.10 -24.83
N GLU A 106 -38.21 -35.08 -25.63
CA GLU A 106 -37.60 -34.88 -26.95
C GLU A 106 -38.61 -34.89 -28.12
N LEU A 107 -39.88 -34.54 -27.87
CA LEU A 107 -40.95 -34.64 -28.87
C LEU A 107 -40.60 -33.93 -30.18
N GLY A 108 -39.98 -32.75 -30.10
CA GLY A 108 -39.51 -32.01 -31.29
C GLY A 108 -38.45 -32.77 -32.09
N TYR A 109 -37.50 -33.44 -31.43
CA TYR A 109 -36.49 -34.26 -32.12
C TYR A 109 -37.11 -35.51 -32.74
N VAL A 110 -38.12 -36.11 -32.10
CA VAL A 110 -38.85 -37.26 -32.64
C VAL A 110 -39.60 -36.88 -33.93
N VAL A 111 -40.23 -35.70 -33.96
CA VAL A 111 -40.85 -35.16 -35.18
C VAL A 111 -39.80 -34.97 -36.28
N CYS A 112 -38.65 -34.38 -35.98
CA CYS A 112 -37.56 -34.24 -36.94
C CYS A 112 -37.02 -35.60 -37.42
N ALA A 113 -36.95 -36.61 -36.55
CA ALA A 113 -36.53 -37.97 -36.90
C ALA A 113 -37.51 -38.63 -37.88
N ALA A 114 -38.82 -38.48 -37.65
CA ALA A 114 -39.84 -38.98 -38.55
C ALA A 114 -39.74 -38.34 -39.95
N VAL A 115 -39.53 -37.01 -40.01
CA VAL A 115 -39.33 -36.29 -41.28
C VAL A 115 -38.06 -36.76 -41.99
N ALA A 116 -36.95 -36.93 -41.27
CA ALA A 116 -35.69 -37.42 -41.84
C ALA A 116 -35.83 -38.85 -42.38
N LEU A 117 -36.51 -39.74 -41.65
CA LEU A 117 -36.78 -41.12 -42.07
C LEU A 117 -37.65 -41.16 -43.33
N LEU A 118 -38.74 -40.37 -43.36
CA LEU A 118 -39.60 -40.24 -44.53
C LEU A 118 -38.81 -39.76 -45.76
N PHE A 119 -37.93 -38.76 -45.60
CA PHE A 119 -37.08 -38.27 -46.68
C PHE A 119 -36.09 -39.34 -47.17
N THR A 120 -35.47 -40.06 -46.24
CA THR A 120 -34.48 -41.13 -46.53
C THR A 120 -35.06 -42.21 -47.43
N VAL A 121 -36.35 -42.54 -47.29
CA VAL A 121 -37.04 -43.53 -48.12
C VAL A 121 -37.66 -42.90 -49.37
N ALA A 122 -38.40 -41.79 -49.21
CA ALA A 122 -39.21 -41.23 -50.29
C ALA A 122 -38.37 -40.72 -51.47
N VAL A 123 -37.24 -40.05 -51.21
CA VAL A 123 -36.44 -39.41 -52.27
C VAL A 123 -35.72 -40.45 -53.15
N PRO A 124 -35.03 -41.47 -52.60
CA PRO A 124 -34.47 -42.56 -53.43
C PRO A 124 -35.53 -43.37 -54.16
N VAL A 125 -36.68 -43.66 -53.53
CA VAL A 125 -37.78 -44.37 -54.20
C VAL A 125 -38.32 -43.55 -55.37
N ALA A 126 -38.55 -42.25 -55.18
CA ALA A 126 -38.93 -41.35 -56.27
C ALA A 126 -37.86 -41.33 -57.38
N GLY A 127 -36.57 -41.36 -57.03
CA GLY A 127 -35.45 -41.49 -57.96
C GLY A 127 -35.48 -42.79 -58.76
N MET A 128 -35.70 -43.94 -58.09
CA MET A 128 -35.82 -45.25 -58.74
C MET A 128 -37.03 -45.31 -59.68
N CYS A 129 -38.19 -44.83 -59.23
CA CYS A 129 -39.38 -44.70 -60.07
C CYS A 129 -39.12 -43.78 -61.28
N PHE A 130 -38.42 -42.66 -61.08
CA PHE A 130 -38.07 -41.73 -62.15
C PHE A 130 -37.12 -42.37 -63.18
N CYS A 131 -36.09 -43.08 -62.73
CA CYS A 131 -35.15 -43.82 -63.58
C CYS A 131 -35.86 -44.91 -64.39
N TYR A 132 -36.72 -45.72 -63.74
CA TYR A 132 -37.50 -46.78 -64.38
C TYR A 132 -38.50 -46.24 -65.42
N CYS A 133 -39.24 -45.19 -65.09
CA CYS A 133 -40.18 -44.59 -66.03
C CYS A 133 -39.48 -43.90 -67.21
N ARG A 134 -38.23 -43.44 -67.02
CA ARG A 134 -37.41 -42.85 -68.08
C ARG A 134 -36.78 -43.90 -69.00
N SER A 135 -36.31 -45.03 -68.47
CA SER A 135 -35.79 -46.14 -69.29
C SER A 135 -36.86 -46.70 -70.24
N ARG A 136 -38.12 -46.75 -69.78
CA ARG A 136 -39.30 -47.10 -70.59
C ARG A 136 -39.85 -45.97 -71.48
N ARG A 137 -39.13 -44.84 -71.62
CA ARG A 137 -39.52 -43.63 -72.38
C ARG A 137 -40.87 -43.01 -71.98
N ARG A 138 -41.45 -43.36 -70.83
CA ARG A 138 -42.75 -42.84 -70.33
C ARG A 138 -42.61 -41.51 -69.59
N CYS A 139 -41.46 -41.25 -68.98
CA CYS A 139 -41.12 -39.97 -68.34
C CYS A 139 -40.10 -39.16 -69.15
N GLY A 140 -40.35 -37.85 -69.32
CA GLY A 140 -39.44 -36.95 -70.06
C GLY A 140 -39.92 -36.56 -71.47
N GLY A 141 -41.24 -36.56 -71.72
CA GLY A 141 -41.83 -36.21 -73.01
C GLY A 141 -41.27 -34.92 -73.62
N ARG A 142 -40.98 -34.99 -74.93
CA ARG A 142 -40.48 -33.87 -75.75
C ARG A 142 -41.61 -32.85 -75.97
N LEU A 143 -41.25 -31.56 -76.06
CA LEU A 143 -42.22 -30.51 -76.40
C LEU A 143 -42.79 -30.78 -77.81
N ARG A 144 -44.12 -30.72 -77.94
CA ARG A 144 -44.87 -31.15 -79.13
C ARG A 144 -45.24 -30.00 -80.09
N ALA A 145 -45.23 -28.74 -79.64
CA ALA A 145 -45.52 -27.56 -80.45
C ALA A 145 -44.94 -26.27 -79.82
N HIS A 146 -44.54 -25.29 -80.65
CA HIS A 146 -44.03 -23.99 -80.21
C HIS A 146 -45.20 -23.00 -79.90
N ARG A 147 -45.12 -22.28 -78.78
CA ARG A 147 -46.10 -21.28 -78.29
C ARG A 147 -45.36 -20.16 -77.52
N ARG A 148 -45.78 -18.89 -77.63
CA ARG A 148 -45.15 -17.73 -76.93
C ARG A 148 -45.05 -17.92 -75.40
N SER A 149 -46.02 -18.60 -74.77
CA SER A 149 -46.02 -18.91 -73.33
C SER A 149 -44.87 -19.84 -72.88
N LEU A 150 -44.26 -20.60 -73.80
CA LEU A 150 -43.10 -21.46 -73.50
C LEU A 150 -41.83 -20.64 -73.23
N GLY A 151 -41.69 -19.45 -73.81
CA GLY A 151 -40.56 -18.56 -73.56
C GLY A 151 -40.57 -17.95 -72.16
N CYS A 152 -41.76 -17.54 -71.67
CA CYS A 152 -41.96 -17.08 -70.29
C CYS A 152 -41.71 -18.22 -69.29
N ARG A 153 -42.32 -19.39 -69.52
CA ARG A 153 -42.13 -20.57 -68.66
C ARG A 153 -40.67 -21.01 -68.58
N ARG A 154 -39.94 -20.97 -69.70
CA ARG A 154 -38.50 -21.30 -69.75
C ARG A 154 -37.66 -20.32 -68.94
N ARG A 155 -37.89 -19.01 -69.10
CA ARG A 155 -37.19 -17.97 -68.33
C ARG A 155 -37.47 -18.11 -66.82
N CYS A 156 -38.72 -18.39 -66.46
CA CYS A 156 -39.10 -18.70 -65.08
C CYS A 156 -38.36 -19.95 -64.56
N LEU A 157 -38.34 -21.07 -65.30
CA LEU A 157 -37.62 -22.28 -64.89
C LEU A 157 -36.11 -22.06 -64.76
N LEU A 158 -35.49 -21.28 -65.66
CA LEU A 158 -34.09 -20.90 -65.58
C LEU A 158 -33.83 -20.04 -64.33
N ALA A 159 -34.66 -19.03 -64.08
CA ALA A 159 -34.55 -18.18 -62.90
C ALA A 159 -34.74 -18.97 -61.59
N CYS A 160 -35.73 -19.86 -61.52
CA CYS A 160 -35.97 -20.72 -60.34
C CYS A 160 -34.83 -21.72 -60.11
N LEU A 161 -34.27 -22.30 -61.19
CA LEU A 161 -33.12 -23.20 -61.07
C LEU A 161 -31.85 -22.45 -60.63
N SER A 162 -31.61 -21.25 -61.17
CA SER A 162 -30.50 -20.38 -60.74
C SER A 162 -30.66 -19.95 -59.29
N PHE A 163 -31.86 -19.54 -58.87
CA PHE A 163 -32.15 -19.12 -57.50
C PHE A 163 -31.95 -20.25 -56.49
N THR A 164 -32.53 -21.44 -56.76
CA THR A 164 -32.32 -22.62 -55.89
C THR A 164 -30.85 -23.05 -55.87
N SER A 165 -30.15 -22.99 -57.01
CA SER A 165 -28.71 -23.30 -57.06
C SER A 165 -27.87 -22.29 -56.28
N LEU A 166 -28.23 -21.00 -56.28
CA LEU A 166 -27.57 -19.96 -55.49
C LEU A 166 -27.77 -20.19 -53.98
N ILE A 167 -28.99 -20.51 -53.54
CA ILE A 167 -29.24 -20.84 -52.13
C ILE A 167 -28.43 -22.05 -51.70
N ILE A 168 -28.40 -23.11 -52.52
CA ILE A 168 -27.62 -24.31 -52.23
C ILE A 168 -26.12 -23.97 -52.20
N LEU A 169 -25.62 -23.09 -53.08
CA LEU A 169 -24.23 -22.65 -53.10
C LEU A 169 -23.83 -21.89 -51.82
N ILE A 170 -24.67 -20.94 -51.39
CA ILE A 170 -24.45 -20.21 -50.13
C ILE A 170 -24.46 -21.20 -48.96
N SER A 171 -25.46 -22.08 -48.92
CA SER A 171 -25.64 -23.05 -47.85
C SER A 171 -24.50 -24.07 -47.77
N VAL A 172 -24.01 -24.59 -48.91
CA VAL A 172 -22.89 -25.55 -48.91
C VAL A 172 -21.57 -24.87 -48.56
N THR A 173 -21.39 -23.59 -48.92
CA THR A 173 -20.24 -22.80 -48.48
C THR A 173 -20.26 -22.61 -46.97
N CYS A 174 -21.41 -22.23 -46.40
CA CYS A 174 -21.60 -22.15 -44.96
C CYS A 174 -21.37 -23.51 -44.27
N ALA A 175 -21.90 -24.60 -44.81
CA ALA A 175 -21.67 -25.96 -44.30
C ALA A 175 -20.18 -26.33 -44.33
N PHE A 176 -19.47 -26.04 -45.41
CA PHE A 176 -18.04 -26.33 -45.51
C PHE A 176 -17.22 -25.51 -44.50
N VAL A 177 -17.44 -24.19 -44.45
CA VAL A 177 -16.73 -23.29 -43.51
C VAL A 177 -17.00 -23.69 -42.06
N THR A 178 -18.25 -23.95 -41.70
CA THR A 178 -18.62 -24.35 -40.33
C THR A 178 -18.06 -25.73 -39.97
N SER A 179 -18.03 -26.69 -40.91
CA SER A 179 -17.38 -27.99 -40.69
C SER A 179 -15.88 -27.87 -40.43
N GLN A 180 -15.19 -27.01 -41.19
CA GLN A 180 -13.76 -26.73 -40.98
C GLN A 180 -13.51 -26.01 -39.65
N ARG A 181 -14.41 -25.11 -39.25
CA ARG A 181 -14.35 -24.44 -37.95
C ARG A 181 -14.44 -25.43 -36.79
N VAL A 182 -15.39 -26.36 -36.82
CA VAL A 182 -15.48 -27.43 -35.81
C VAL A 182 -14.15 -28.18 -35.75
N LYS A 183 -13.62 -28.61 -36.90
CA LYS A 183 -12.38 -29.38 -36.95
C LYS A 183 -11.18 -28.62 -36.38
N GLY A 184 -11.05 -27.34 -36.73
CA GLY A 184 -9.97 -26.47 -36.27
C GLY A 184 -10.06 -26.09 -34.78
N GLN A 185 -11.27 -26.06 -34.21
CA GLN A 185 -11.49 -25.72 -32.80
C GLN A 185 -11.55 -26.94 -31.88
N MET A 186 -11.90 -28.12 -32.40
CA MET A 186 -12.03 -29.34 -31.60
C MET A 186 -10.68 -29.75 -30.99
N GLU A 187 -9.61 -29.79 -31.76
CA GLU A 187 -8.30 -30.27 -31.26
C GLU A 187 -7.68 -29.36 -30.19
N PRO A 188 -7.61 -28.02 -30.36
CA PRO A 188 -7.22 -27.10 -29.29
C PRO A 188 -8.18 -27.15 -28.08
N GLY A 189 -9.49 -27.31 -28.31
CA GLY A 189 -10.48 -27.38 -27.24
C GLY A 189 -10.32 -28.63 -26.37
N LEU A 190 -10.12 -29.80 -26.99
CA LEU A 190 -9.87 -31.04 -26.26
C LEU A 190 -8.50 -31.03 -25.55
N GLY A 191 -7.48 -30.41 -26.15
CA GLY A 191 -6.16 -30.24 -25.53
C GLY A 191 -6.17 -29.28 -24.32
N ALA A 192 -7.08 -28.30 -24.31
CA ALA A 192 -7.21 -27.33 -23.22
C ALA A 192 -7.76 -27.93 -21.92
N VAL A 193 -8.51 -29.04 -21.98
CA VAL A 193 -9.08 -29.69 -20.79
C VAL A 193 -7.99 -30.22 -19.84
N PRO A 194 -7.08 -31.13 -20.26
CA PRO A 194 -6.05 -31.64 -19.37
C PRO A 194 -4.99 -30.58 -19.03
N SER A 195 -4.75 -29.57 -19.89
CA SER A 195 -3.87 -28.46 -19.52
C SER A 195 -4.48 -27.61 -18.40
N THR A 196 -5.78 -27.30 -18.47
CA THR A 196 -6.48 -26.52 -17.43
C THR A 196 -6.49 -27.28 -16.10
N LEU A 197 -6.74 -28.60 -16.12
CA LEU A 197 -6.68 -29.44 -14.93
C LEU A 197 -5.26 -29.45 -14.31
N ARG A 198 -4.21 -29.52 -15.13
CA ARG A 198 -2.82 -29.41 -14.66
C ARG A 198 -2.48 -28.04 -14.08
N THR A 199 -2.99 -26.96 -14.67
CA THR A 199 -2.80 -25.61 -14.12
C THR A 199 -3.48 -25.47 -12.76
N LEU A 200 -4.69 -26.01 -12.59
CA LEU A 200 -5.36 -26.04 -11.28
C LEU A 200 -4.61 -26.90 -10.26
N LEU A 201 -4.06 -28.04 -10.68
CA LEU A 201 -3.21 -28.88 -9.82
C LEU A 201 -1.94 -28.12 -9.36
N GLN A 202 -1.27 -27.43 -10.27
CA GLN A 202 -0.11 -26.60 -9.96
C GLN A 202 -0.44 -25.45 -9.01
N HIS A 203 -1.60 -24.80 -9.21
CA HIS A 203 -2.09 -23.75 -8.31
C HIS A 203 -2.25 -24.28 -6.88
N LEU A 204 -2.95 -25.41 -6.71
CA LEU A 204 -3.13 -26.04 -5.39
C LEU A 204 -1.80 -26.51 -4.77
N ALA A 205 -0.87 -27.02 -5.58
CA ALA A 205 0.45 -27.46 -5.11
C ALA A 205 1.36 -26.30 -4.64
N ASN A 206 1.11 -25.07 -5.14
CA ASN A 206 1.89 -23.89 -4.79
C ASN A 206 1.35 -23.14 -3.56
N VAL A 207 0.13 -23.42 -3.11
CA VAL A 207 -0.46 -22.79 -1.91
C VAL A 207 0.46 -22.93 -0.68
N PRO A 208 1.04 -24.12 -0.35
CA PRO A 208 1.97 -24.25 0.78
C PRO A 208 3.23 -23.38 0.66
N GLN A 209 3.78 -23.27 -0.55
CA GLN A 209 4.94 -22.41 -0.79
C GLN A 209 4.58 -20.93 -0.64
N GLY A 210 3.37 -20.54 -1.04
CA GLY A 210 2.84 -19.18 -0.83
C GLY A 210 2.73 -18.83 0.65
N VAL A 211 2.22 -19.74 1.50
CA VAL A 211 2.16 -19.55 2.95
C VAL A 211 3.56 -19.39 3.55
N GLN A 212 4.51 -20.26 3.18
CA GLN A 212 5.89 -20.18 3.66
C GLN A 212 6.52 -18.83 3.30
N MET A 213 6.31 -18.36 2.06
CA MET A 213 6.83 -17.07 1.61
C MET A 213 6.27 -15.89 2.42
N VAL A 214 4.97 -15.90 2.76
CA VAL A 214 4.32 -14.87 3.58
C VAL A 214 4.90 -14.84 4.99
N VAL A 215 5.15 -16.01 5.56
CA VAL A 215 5.75 -16.17 6.88
C VAL A 215 7.21 -15.68 6.88
N ASP A 216 7.99 -16.00 5.85
CA ASP A 216 9.38 -15.54 5.69
C ASP A 216 9.50 -14.00 5.61
N LYS A 217 8.44 -13.29 5.20
CA LYS A 217 8.42 -11.81 5.19
C LYS A 217 8.43 -11.18 6.58
N PHE A 218 8.31 -11.95 7.66
CA PHE A 218 8.54 -11.43 9.02
C PHE A 218 9.96 -10.83 9.20
N GLU A 219 10.91 -11.19 8.34
CA GLU A 219 12.21 -10.54 8.27
C GLU A 219 12.14 -9.01 8.07
N VAL A 220 11.09 -8.50 7.42
CA VAL A 220 10.90 -7.06 7.17
C VAL A 220 10.68 -6.28 8.48
N PRO A 221 9.63 -6.54 9.27
CA PRO A 221 9.49 -5.91 10.58
C PRO A 221 10.63 -6.27 11.52
N ARG A 222 11.17 -7.50 11.47
CA ARG A 222 12.31 -7.91 12.32
C ARG A 222 13.52 -7.00 12.14
N LYS A 223 13.94 -6.75 10.90
CA LYS A 223 15.09 -5.87 10.60
C LYS A 223 14.83 -4.43 11.03
N GLN A 224 13.61 -3.94 10.85
CA GLN A 224 13.23 -2.60 11.28
C GLN A 224 13.31 -2.45 12.80
N ILE A 225 12.75 -3.39 13.56
CA ILE A 225 12.79 -3.39 15.03
C ILE A 225 14.24 -3.50 15.54
N ILE A 226 15.07 -4.36 14.94
CA ILE A 226 16.50 -4.47 15.32
C ILE A 226 17.25 -3.16 15.09
N SER A 227 16.96 -2.47 13.98
CA SER A 227 17.52 -1.15 13.69
C SER A 227 17.09 -0.12 14.73
N ASP A 228 15.80 -0.08 15.05
CA ASP A 228 15.24 0.87 16.02
C ASP A 228 15.75 0.59 17.46
N LEU A 229 15.92 -0.68 17.84
CA LEU A 229 16.57 -1.09 19.09
C LEU A 229 18.03 -0.61 19.17
N GLY A 230 18.74 -0.55 18.04
CA GLY A 230 20.13 -0.07 18.00
C GLY A 230 20.28 1.40 18.41
N GLY A 231 19.25 2.23 18.20
CA GLY A 231 19.24 3.64 18.59
C GLY A 231 18.55 3.95 19.92
N LEU A 232 17.79 3.00 20.47
CA LEU A 232 16.90 3.24 21.62
C LEU A 232 17.63 3.79 22.84
N SER A 233 18.70 3.13 23.27
CA SER A 233 19.38 3.47 24.52
C SER A 233 19.98 4.88 24.51
N ARG A 234 20.61 5.27 23.40
CA ARG A 234 21.14 6.62 23.21
C ARG A 234 20.01 7.66 23.12
N SER A 235 18.92 7.35 22.42
CA SER A 235 17.76 8.25 22.30
C SER A 235 17.13 8.55 23.66
N VAL A 236 16.95 7.51 24.49
CA VAL A 236 16.44 7.64 25.86
C VAL A 236 17.36 8.52 26.70
N GLY A 237 18.67 8.23 26.69
CA GLY A 237 19.65 9.00 27.45
C GLY A 237 19.73 10.48 27.03
N LEU A 238 19.63 10.77 25.73
CA LEU A 238 19.55 12.14 25.21
C LEU A 238 18.25 12.84 25.61
N SER A 239 17.11 12.15 25.61
CA SER A 239 15.82 12.71 26.06
C SER A 239 15.88 13.10 27.54
N ILE A 240 16.42 12.22 28.40
CA ILE A 240 16.61 12.48 29.83
C ILE A 240 17.52 13.70 30.04
N HIS A 241 18.67 13.73 29.37
CA HIS A 241 19.60 14.87 29.46
C HIS A 241 18.93 16.17 29.02
N ALA A 242 18.30 16.19 27.85
CA ALA A 242 17.69 17.39 27.28
C ALA A 242 16.59 17.98 28.19
N GLN A 243 15.73 17.12 28.76
CA GLN A 243 14.63 17.56 29.61
C GLN A 243 15.10 18.04 30.99
N LEU A 244 16.18 17.47 31.54
CA LEU A 244 16.69 17.82 32.88
C LEU A 244 17.81 18.87 32.87
N LYS A 245 18.32 19.23 31.67
CA LYS A 245 19.45 20.15 31.48
C LYS A 245 19.22 21.51 32.12
N ALA A 246 18.05 22.11 31.88
CA ALA A 246 17.76 23.47 32.35
C ALA A 246 17.76 23.56 33.88
N MET A 247 17.11 22.61 34.55
CA MET A 247 17.06 22.51 36.01
C MET A 247 18.46 22.29 36.60
N THR A 248 19.21 21.33 36.04
CA THR A 248 20.51 20.92 36.60
C THR A 248 21.57 22.02 36.45
N TYR A 249 21.63 22.67 35.28
CA TYR A 249 22.59 23.75 35.05
C TYR A 249 22.25 25.04 35.80
N ALA A 250 20.97 25.34 36.01
CA ALA A 250 20.59 26.45 36.87
C ALA A 250 21.08 26.23 38.32
N ALA A 251 20.90 25.02 38.87
CA ALA A 251 21.38 24.70 40.22
C ALA A 251 22.92 24.72 40.34
N LEU A 252 23.64 24.25 39.32
CA LEU A 252 25.10 24.33 39.29
C LEU A 252 25.62 25.78 39.18
N ALA A 253 24.96 26.63 38.40
CA ALA A 253 25.29 28.04 38.30
C ALA A 253 25.03 28.79 39.63
N ASP A 254 23.89 28.54 40.28
CA ASP A 254 23.59 29.09 41.60
C ASP A 254 24.68 28.70 42.63
N LEU A 255 25.12 27.43 42.62
CA LEU A 255 26.22 26.96 43.47
C LEU A 255 27.55 27.66 43.17
N GLN A 256 27.88 27.84 41.89
CA GLN A 256 29.08 28.54 41.46
C GLN A 256 29.10 29.99 41.98
N ASP A 257 27.97 30.69 41.86
CA ASP A 257 27.82 32.06 42.33
C ASP A 257 27.97 32.16 43.86
N ARG A 258 27.38 31.21 44.62
CA ARG A 258 27.51 31.21 46.09
C ARG A 258 28.94 30.88 46.55
N ALA A 259 29.62 29.98 45.86
CA ALA A 259 31.02 29.66 46.15
C ALA A 259 31.93 30.87 45.85
N GLY A 260 31.67 31.58 44.75
CA GLY A 260 32.34 32.84 44.42
C GLY A 260 32.12 33.94 45.46
N ASP A 261 30.88 34.10 45.93
CA ASP A 261 30.54 35.03 47.01
C ASP A 261 31.32 34.71 48.30
N LEU A 262 31.43 33.44 48.69
CA LEU A 262 32.22 33.00 49.86
C LEU A 262 33.70 33.40 49.73
N GLN A 263 34.34 33.03 48.62
CA GLN A 263 35.76 33.31 48.41
C GLN A 263 36.04 34.82 48.36
N THR A 264 35.20 35.57 47.64
CA THR A 264 35.36 37.02 47.45
C THR A 264 35.07 37.79 48.74
N SER A 265 34.06 37.39 49.51
CA SER A 265 33.80 37.95 50.85
C SER A 265 34.98 37.72 51.79
N LEU A 266 35.54 36.50 51.82
CA LEU A 266 36.68 36.19 52.67
C LEU A 266 37.90 37.05 52.32
N HIS A 267 38.15 37.25 51.01
CA HIS A 267 39.20 38.14 50.53
C HIS A 267 39.00 39.60 50.99
N HIS A 268 37.80 40.16 50.78
CA HIS A 268 37.51 41.54 51.20
C HIS A 268 37.50 41.73 52.72
N LEU A 269 37.06 40.74 53.50
CA LEU A 269 37.13 40.77 54.97
C LEU A 269 38.58 40.77 55.46
N GLN A 270 39.47 40.00 54.82
CA GLN A 270 40.90 40.01 55.14
C GLN A 270 41.55 41.35 54.79
N ILE A 271 41.21 41.94 53.64
CA ILE A 271 41.69 43.28 53.26
C ILE A 271 41.21 44.29 54.29
N LEU A 272 39.90 44.32 54.58
CA LEU A 272 39.28 45.26 55.52
C LEU A 272 39.93 45.17 56.91
N HIS A 273 40.18 43.97 57.42
CA HIS A 273 40.88 43.77 58.71
C HIS A 273 42.33 44.29 58.69
N ARG A 274 43.08 43.97 57.63
CA ARG A 274 44.49 44.38 57.49
C ARG A 274 44.62 45.89 57.29
N THR A 275 43.78 46.49 56.45
CA THR A 275 43.83 47.93 56.15
C THR A 275 43.36 48.75 57.34
N ALA A 276 42.31 48.34 58.06
CA ALA A 276 41.88 49.02 59.28
C ALA A 276 42.97 49.01 60.36
N ARG A 277 43.66 47.87 60.58
CA ARG A 277 44.80 47.81 61.50
C ARG A 277 45.99 48.65 61.03
N ALA A 278 46.33 48.61 59.74
CA ALA A 278 47.42 49.41 59.19
C ALA A 278 47.15 50.91 59.33
N LEU A 279 45.91 51.35 59.09
CA LEU A 279 45.48 52.73 59.29
C LEU A 279 45.54 53.16 60.77
N ALA A 280 45.12 52.29 61.69
CA ALA A 280 45.23 52.56 63.13
C ALA A 280 46.69 52.67 63.59
N ALA A 281 47.58 51.80 63.11
CA ALA A 281 49.02 51.85 63.41
C ALA A 281 49.68 53.10 62.81
N ALA A 282 49.39 53.41 61.54
CA ALA A 282 49.93 54.58 60.88
C ALA A 282 49.44 55.90 61.50
N ARG A 283 48.23 55.91 62.06
CA ARG A 283 47.73 57.02 62.88
C ARG A 283 48.58 57.20 64.15
N ALA A 284 48.87 56.11 64.86
CA ALA A 284 49.68 56.16 66.08
C ALA A 284 51.12 56.65 65.83
N GLU A 285 51.67 56.43 64.64
CA GLU A 285 52.98 56.97 64.22
C GLU A 285 52.90 58.44 63.77
N LEU A 286 51.84 58.81 63.04
CA LEU A 286 51.66 60.17 62.52
C LEU A 286 51.30 61.17 63.62
N GLU A 287 50.58 60.74 64.67
CA GLU A 287 50.14 61.59 65.79
C GLU A 287 51.29 62.35 66.48
N PRO A 288 52.35 61.70 67.00
CA PRO A 288 53.45 62.41 67.65
C PRO A 288 54.22 63.30 66.67
N ALA A 289 54.39 62.85 65.41
CA ALA A 289 55.07 63.63 64.38
C ALA A 289 54.30 64.90 64.02
N LEU A 290 52.97 64.82 63.93
CA LEU A 290 52.09 65.96 63.66
C LEU A 290 52.02 66.91 64.85
N GLN A 291 51.95 66.39 66.09
CA GLN A 291 51.96 67.20 67.31
C GLN A 291 53.27 67.98 67.47
N GLU A 292 54.41 67.35 67.20
CA GLU A 292 55.72 68.02 67.23
C GLU A 292 55.80 69.13 66.17
N ARG A 293 55.34 68.87 64.94
CA ARG A 293 55.26 69.89 63.89
C ARG A 293 54.33 71.03 64.25
N ARG A 294 53.15 70.74 64.83
CA ARG A 294 52.23 71.75 65.36
C ARG A 294 52.92 72.66 66.37
N ARG A 295 53.60 72.09 67.37
CA ARG A 295 54.34 72.86 68.39
C ARG A 295 55.40 73.76 67.76
N ARG A 296 56.20 73.24 66.82
CA ARG A 296 57.25 74.00 66.14
C ARG A 296 56.72 75.14 65.29
N VAL A 297 55.67 74.88 64.51
CA VAL A 297 55.05 75.89 63.64
C VAL A 297 54.33 76.96 64.48
N VAL A 298 53.59 76.57 65.52
CA VAL A 298 52.94 77.53 66.44
C VAL A 298 53.97 78.40 67.15
N ALA A 299 55.03 77.81 67.72
CA ALA A 299 56.10 78.57 68.38
C ALA A 299 56.85 79.52 67.42
N LEU A 300 56.94 79.16 66.13
CA LEU A 300 57.55 80.02 65.11
C LEU A 300 56.62 81.16 64.68
N LEU A 301 55.31 80.92 64.59
CA LEU A 301 54.31 81.91 64.21
C LEU A 301 53.96 82.88 65.36
N ASP A 302 54.17 82.48 66.61
CA ASP A 302 53.97 83.28 67.82
C ASP A 302 55.24 84.06 68.25
N ASP A 303 56.37 83.87 67.53
CA ASP A 303 57.60 84.61 67.77
C ASP A 303 57.41 86.10 67.43
N PRO A 304 57.70 87.05 68.33
CA PRO A 304 57.53 88.49 68.08
C PRO A 304 58.39 89.01 66.92
N ARG A 305 59.38 88.24 66.45
CA ARG A 305 60.20 88.55 65.28
C ARG A 305 59.55 88.16 63.95
N CYS A 306 58.36 87.54 63.97
CA CYS A 306 57.62 87.07 62.80
C CYS A 306 56.57 88.11 62.37
N THR A 307 56.79 88.75 61.22
CA THR A 307 55.89 89.80 60.70
C THR A 307 54.65 89.19 60.03
N SER A 308 53.46 89.68 60.40
CA SER A 308 52.16 89.27 59.82
C SER A 308 51.78 87.79 60.01
N CYS A 309 52.38 87.09 60.97
CA CYS A 309 52.21 85.65 61.19
C CYS A 309 50.92 85.26 61.94
N ALA A 310 50.27 86.22 62.63
CA ALA A 310 49.03 86.00 63.38
C ALA A 310 47.86 85.45 62.54
N THR A 311 47.84 85.75 61.23
CA THR A 311 46.77 85.30 60.31
C THR A 311 46.79 83.81 60.01
N VAL A 312 47.95 83.14 60.14
CA VAL A 312 48.13 81.71 59.89
C VAL A 312 48.19 80.90 61.19
N LEU A 313 48.36 81.57 62.34
CA LEU A 313 48.44 80.96 63.67
C LEU A 313 47.23 80.05 63.96
N GLY A 314 46.01 80.49 63.66
CA GLY A 314 44.80 79.68 63.86
C GLY A 314 44.76 78.40 63.02
N ARG A 315 45.32 78.41 61.79
CA ARG A 315 45.43 77.21 60.93
C ARG A 315 46.50 76.25 61.45
N ALA A 316 47.61 76.77 61.97
CA ALA A 316 48.64 75.96 62.60
C ALA A 316 48.17 75.36 63.93
N GLN A 317 47.40 76.12 64.72
CA GLN A 317 46.76 75.62 65.94
C GLN A 317 45.72 74.54 65.65
N GLY A 318 45.05 74.55 64.50
CA GLY A 318 44.12 73.49 64.07
C GLY A 318 44.77 72.23 63.48
N LEU A 319 46.10 72.06 63.59
CA LEU A 319 46.81 70.93 62.99
C LEU A 319 46.62 69.64 63.81
N GLU A 320 45.51 68.95 63.55
CA GLU A 320 45.09 67.73 64.25
C GLU A 320 44.73 66.62 63.26
N LEU A 321 44.80 65.38 63.74
CA LEU A 321 44.39 64.21 62.96
C LEU A 321 42.86 64.13 62.89
N GLY A 322 42.33 63.80 61.71
CA GLY A 322 40.90 63.60 61.52
C GLY A 322 40.48 62.16 61.82
N ALA A 323 40.49 61.31 60.79
CA ALA A 323 39.93 59.96 60.82
C ALA A 323 40.59 58.99 61.83
N ASP A 324 39.78 58.31 62.65
CA ASP A 324 40.20 57.36 63.68
C ASP A 324 39.65 55.95 63.42
N TYR A 325 40.41 55.19 62.61
CA TYR A 325 40.08 53.82 62.25
C TYR A 325 40.23 52.80 63.40
N SER A 326 40.58 53.23 64.61
CA SER A 326 40.52 52.34 65.80
C SER A 326 39.10 52.16 66.34
N LYS A 327 38.17 53.07 65.97
CA LYS A 327 36.77 53.08 66.42
C LYS A 327 35.82 52.25 65.55
N VAL A 328 36.29 51.76 64.41
CA VAL A 328 35.48 50.95 63.49
C VAL A 328 35.23 49.54 64.06
N PRO A 329 34.10 48.89 63.73
CA PRO A 329 33.79 47.54 64.20
C PRO A 329 34.87 46.51 63.85
N SER A 330 35.20 45.62 64.78
CA SER A 330 36.15 44.53 64.50
C SER A 330 35.48 43.39 63.73
N VAL A 331 36.06 43.01 62.60
CA VAL A 331 35.65 41.83 61.81
C VAL A 331 36.35 40.53 62.23
N GLU A 332 37.14 40.56 63.31
CA GLU A 332 37.96 39.42 63.73
C GLU A 332 37.11 38.20 64.13
N LYS A 333 35.93 38.42 64.72
CA LYS A 333 34.98 37.34 65.04
C LYS A 333 34.50 36.62 63.78
N VAL A 334 34.15 37.38 62.74
CA VAL A 334 33.70 36.86 61.44
C VAL A 334 34.83 36.09 60.75
N LEU A 335 36.05 36.64 60.75
CA LEU A 335 37.23 35.96 60.20
C LEU A 335 37.58 34.66 60.95
N LYS A 336 37.39 34.61 62.28
CA LYS A 336 37.54 33.38 63.07
C LYS A 336 36.46 32.35 62.73
N ALA A 337 35.21 32.79 62.56
CA ALA A 337 34.11 31.91 62.15
C ALA A 337 34.33 31.30 60.75
N LEU A 338 34.97 32.06 59.85
CA LEU A 338 35.29 31.63 58.48
C LEU A 338 36.68 30.98 58.35
N ALA A 339 37.38 30.74 59.46
CA ALA A 339 38.74 30.21 59.42
C ALA A 339 38.77 28.80 58.82
N GLY A 340 39.64 28.60 57.83
CA GLY A 340 39.78 27.32 57.13
C GLY A 340 38.69 27.03 56.09
N LEU A 341 37.89 28.03 55.69
CA LEU A 341 36.97 27.93 54.56
C LEU A 341 37.59 28.49 53.26
N PRO A 342 37.20 27.96 52.09
CA PRO A 342 36.38 26.76 51.90
C PRO A 342 37.18 25.47 52.20
N ARG A 343 36.53 24.48 52.82
CA ARG A 343 37.11 23.13 53.03
C ARG A 343 36.94 22.28 51.78
N SER A 344 35.85 22.51 51.06
CA SER A 344 35.52 21.78 49.84
C SER A 344 35.99 22.53 48.59
N ASP A 345 36.50 21.79 47.61
CA ASP A 345 36.79 22.34 46.28
C ASP A 345 35.49 22.44 45.47
N PHE A 346 34.83 23.59 45.56
CA PHE A 346 33.60 23.86 44.81
C PHE A 346 33.80 23.78 43.30
N ALA A 347 34.97 24.16 42.77
CA ALA A 347 35.22 24.11 41.34
C ALA A 347 35.26 22.65 40.85
N GLU A 348 35.97 21.79 41.58
CA GLU A 348 36.02 20.35 41.27
C GLU A 348 34.65 19.67 41.46
N MET A 349 33.90 20.01 42.51
CA MET A 349 32.54 19.48 42.70
C MET A 349 31.59 19.84 41.56
N ILE A 350 31.58 21.12 41.14
CA ILE A 350 30.75 21.58 40.02
C ILE A 350 31.17 20.90 38.72
N ARG A 351 32.48 20.76 38.48
CA ARG A 351 33.02 20.06 37.31
C ARG A 351 32.60 18.59 37.30
N GLN A 352 32.67 17.90 38.45
CA GLN A 352 32.21 16.52 38.59
C GLN A 352 30.70 16.40 38.37
N GLY A 353 29.87 17.23 39.00
CA GLY A 353 28.42 17.22 38.81
C GLY A 353 28.02 17.45 37.35
N ASN A 354 28.69 18.40 36.68
CA ASN A 354 28.50 18.64 35.25
C ASN A 354 28.96 17.46 34.39
N GLY A 355 30.09 16.83 34.72
CA GLY A 355 30.62 15.64 34.03
C GLY A 355 29.67 14.45 34.16
N THR A 356 29.22 14.13 35.38
CA THR A 356 28.28 13.04 35.64
C THR A 356 26.96 13.26 34.90
N PHE A 357 26.40 14.47 34.94
CA PHE A 357 25.17 14.79 34.22
C PHE A 357 25.33 14.64 32.70
N ASN A 358 26.44 15.11 32.13
CA ASN A 358 26.71 14.97 30.70
C ASN A 358 26.98 13.53 30.25
N SER A 359 27.34 12.63 31.16
CA SER A 359 27.55 11.20 30.87
C SER A 359 26.28 10.34 30.88
N ILE A 360 25.11 10.93 31.21
CA ILE A 360 23.82 10.21 31.23
C ILE A 360 23.52 9.49 29.91
N PRO A 361 23.74 10.08 28.71
CA PRO A 361 23.51 9.40 27.44
C PRO A 361 24.35 8.12 27.27
N GLU A 362 25.64 8.16 27.61
CA GLU A 362 26.54 7.01 27.54
C GLU A 362 26.19 5.97 28.59
N LEU A 363 25.84 6.39 29.80
CA LEU A 363 25.42 5.49 30.88
C LEU A 363 24.11 4.77 30.53
N ALA A 364 23.18 5.44 29.83
CA ALA A 364 21.97 4.79 29.32
C ALA A 364 22.30 3.68 28.30
N VAL A 365 23.28 3.90 27.42
CA VAL A 365 23.77 2.86 26.48
C VAL A 365 24.31 1.65 27.22
N GLU A 366 25.14 1.86 28.24
CA GLU A 366 25.71 0.78 29.05
C GLU A 366 24.64 0.02 29.82
N ARG A 367 23.78 0.73 30.57
CA ARG A 367 22.76 0.11 31.44
C ARG A 367 21.66 -0.59 30.68
N MET A 368 21.34 -0.12 29.47
CA MET A 368 20.32 -0.75 28.63
C MET A 368 20.89 -1.86 27.74
N ALA A 369 22.21 -2.10 27.72
CA ALA A 369 22.81 -3.10 26.83
C ALA A 369 22.20 -4.49 27.01
N GLN A 370 22.01 -4.94 28.25
CA GLN A 370 21.42 -6.26 28.53
C GLN A 370 19.97 -6.35 28.07
N VAL A 371 19.13 -5.35 28.38
CA VAL A 371 17.71 -5.38 27.98
C VAL A 371 17.58 -5.34 26.45
N ILE A 372 18.45 -4.62 25.74
CA ILE A 372 18.47 -4.61 24.27
C ILE A 372 18.85 -5.99 23.71
N GLN A 373 19.82 -6.69 24.30
CA GLN A 373 20.17 -8.05 23.87
C GLN A 373 19.03 -9.04 24.14
N ASP A 374 18.39 -8.94 25.30
CA ASP A 374 17.25 -9.78 25.63
C ASP A 374 16.08 -9.55 24.68
N LEU A 375 15.80 -8.29 24.30
CA LEU A 375 14.75 -7.94 23.34
C LEU A 375 15.04 -8.48 21.93
N ARG A 376 16.32 -8.50 21.51
CA ARG A 376 16.72 -9.18 20.28
C ARG A 376 16.47 -10.69 20.36
N GLY A 377 16.73 -11.30 21.52
CA GLY A 377 16.40 -12.69 21.79
C GLY A 377 14.90 -12.99 21.76
N ASP A 378 14.07 -12.13 22.36
CA ASP A 378 12.60 -12.22 22.29
C ASP A 378 12.12 -12.14 20.84
N LEU A 379 12.68 -11.22 20.05
CA LEU A 379 12.34 -11.07 18.64
C LEU A 379 12.75 -12.28 17.78
N ALA A 380 13.88 -12.93 18.09
CA ALA A 380 14.29 -14.17 17.44
C ALA A 380 13.33 -15.33 17.77
N ARG A 381 12.93 -15.49 19.05
CA ARG A 381 11.89 -16.45 19.45
C ARG A 381 10.55 -16.16 18.77
N THR A 382 10.18 -14.88 18.62
CA THR A 382 8.98 -14.51 17.88
C THR A 382 9.08 -14.87 16.40
N ALA A 383 10.27 -14.76 15.78
CA ALA A 383 10.48 -15.24 14.41
C ALA A 383 10.25 -16.76 14.29
N GLU A 384 10.73 -17.55 15.25
CA GLU A 384 10.47 -19.01 15.30
C GLU A 384 8.98 -19.32 15.50
N LYS A 385 8.30 -18.59 16.41
CA LYS A 385 6.84 -18.70 16.61
C LYS A 385 6.08 -18.36 15.32
N VAL A 386 6.49 -17.31 14.61
CA VAL A 386 5.89 -16.94 13.32
C VAL A 386 6.14 -18.00 12.26
N GLN A 387 7.34 -18.61 12.22
CA GLN A 387 7.63 -19.73 11.34
C GLN A 387 6.72 -20.94 11.57
N SER A 388 6.42 -21.25 12.84
CA SER A 388 5.49 -22.33 13.18
C SER A 388 4.05 -22.13 12.68
N ILE A 389 3.68 -20.90 12.26
CA ILE A 389 2.38 -20.66 11.63
C ILE A 389 2.25 -21.49 10.36
N ALA A 390 3.30 -21.56 9.53
CA ALA A 390 3.30 -22.34 8.29
C ALA A 390 3.08 -23.84 8.56
N ASP A 391 3.71 -24.38 9.61
CA ASP A 391 3.60 -25.78 10.02
C ASP A 391 2.23 -26.12 10.63
N GLY A 392 1.63 -25.16 11.35
CA GLY A 392 0.34 -25.32 12.03
C GLY A 392 -0.88 -25.21 11.10
N PHE A 393 -0.70 -24.71 9.88
CA PHE A 393 -1.77 -24.63 8.90
C PHE A 393 -2.15 -26.03 8.36
N PRO A 394 -3.43 -26.46 8.43
CA PRO A 394 -3.88 -27.75 7.92
C PRO A 394 -4.00 -27.78 6.38
N LEU A 395 -3.08 -27.13 5.66
CA LEU A 395 -3.07 -27.08 4.20
C LEU A 395 -3.16 -28.46 3.53
N PRO A 396 -2.46 -29.52 4.01
CA PRO A 396 -2.52 -30.85 3.40
C PRO A 396 -3.92 -31.47 3.45
N ASP A 397 -4.70 -31.21 4.49
CA ASP A 397 -6.01 -31.85 4.68
C ASP A 397 -7.05 -31.35 3.68
N TYR A 398 -6.88 -30.13 3.15
CA TYR A 398 -7.77 -29.53 2.16
C TYR A 398 -7.23 -29.60 0.73
N THR A 399 -5.92 -29.46 0.54
CA THR A 399 -5.30 -29.49 -0.80
C THR A 399 -5.15 -30.92 -1.34
N ARG A 400 -4.99 -31.94 -0.49
CA ARG A 400 -4.87 -33.35 -0.94
C ARG A 400 -6.14 -33.90 -1.58
N PRO A 401 -7.34 -33.84 -0.95
CA PRO A 401 -8.56 -34.36 -1.57
C PRO A 401 -8.88 -33.67 -2.90
N ALA A 402 -8.68 -32.34 -2.96
CA ALA A 402 -8.90 -31.55 -4.17
C ALA A 402 -7.90 -31.93 -5.29
N SER A 403 -6.62 -32.12 -4.96
CA SER A 403 -5.62 -32.53 -5.95
C SER A 403 -5.85 -33.96 -6.44
N GLU A 404 -6.20 -34.91 -5.56
CA GLU A 404 -6.57 -36.28 -5.94
C GLU A 404 -7.78 -36.32 -6.88
N ALA A 405 -8.82 -35.52 -6.59
CA ALA A 405 -9.99 -35.40 -7.45
C ALA A 405 -9.65 -34.86 -8.84
N LEU A 406 -8.77 -33.85 -8.92
CA LEU A 406 -8.32 -33.28 -10.20
C LEU A 406 -7.45 -34.26 -11.00
N VAL A 407 -6.55 -35.01 -10.36
CA VAL A 407 -5.77 -36.08 -11.01
C VAL A 407 -6.70 -37.14 -11.59
N LYS A 408 -7.68 -37.61 -10.81
CA LYS A 408 -8.67 -38.59 -11.25
C LYS A 408 -9.52 -38.07 -12.40
N ALA A 409 -9.88 -36.79 -12.39
CA ALA A 409 -10.59 -36.13 -13.49
C ALA A 409 -9.72 -36.06 -14.76
N GLU A 410 -8.44 -35.71 -14.64
CA GLU A 410 -7.51 -35.67 -15.77
C GLU A 410 -7.36 -37.06 -16.40
N GLU A 411 -7.09 -38.08 -15.59
CA GLU A 411 -6.92 -39.46 -16.05
C GLU A 411 -8.18 -40.00 -16.73
N ARG A 412 -9.37 -39.76 -16.14
CA ARG A 412 -10.65 -40.21 -16.69
C ARG A 412 -11.04 -39.49 -17.97
N SER A 413 -10.61 -38.24 -18.15
CA SER A 413 -10.92 -37.45 -19.34
C SER A 413 -10.16 -37.93 -20.59
N ARG A 414 -8.90 -38.35 -20.45
CA ARG A 414 -8.00 -38.70 -21.58
C ARG A 414 -8.57 -39.72 -22.57
N PRO A 415 -9.11 -40.89 -22.17
CA PRO A 415 -9.65 -41.86 -23.14
C PRO A 415 -10.88 -41.31 -23.86
N TYR A 416 -11.75 -40.59 -23.16
CA TYR A 416 -12.94 -39.97 -23.76
C TYR A 416 -12.57 -38.91 -24.80
N LEU A 417 -11.60 -38.03 -24.49
CA LEU A 417 -11.13 -37.00 -25.43
C LEU A 417 -10.56 -37.62 -26.73
N ARG A 418 -9.86 -38.76 -26.63
CA ARG A 418 -9.35 -39.49 -27.82
C ARG A 418 -10.48 -40.05 -28.69
N GLU A 419 -11.53 -40.59 -28.10
CA GLU A 419 -12.68 -41.10 -28.86
C GLU A 419 -13.44 -39.96 -29.55
N VAL A 420 -13.64 -38.82 -28.87
CA VAL A 420 -14.25 -37.63 -29.48
C VAL A 420 -13.43 -37.13 -30.67
N GLN A 421 -12.09 -37.10 -30.54
CA GLN A 421 -11.21 -36.70 -31.65
C GLN A 421 -11.31 -37.67 -32.84
N ARG A 422 -11.48 -38.97 -32.58
CA ARG A 422 -11.67 -39.99 -33.62
C ARG A 422 -13.03 -39.82 -34.31
N PHE A 423 -14.11 -39.67 -33.56
CA PHE A 423 -15.46 -39.43 -34.10
C PHE A 423 -15.50 -38.17 -34.97
N GLU A 424 -14.90 -37.08 -34.48
CA GLU A 424 -14.80 -35.83 -35.22
C GLU A 424 -14.05 -36.00 -36.56
N ARG A 425 -13.00 -36.82 -36.59
CA ARG A 425 -12.27 -37.13 -37.84
C ARG A 425 -13.20 -37.79 -38.86
N TYR A 426 -14.00 -38.77 -38.45
CA TYR A 426 -14.96 -39.43 -39.35
C TYR A 426 -16.05 -38.48 -39.84
N ARG A 427 -16.64 -37.69 -38.94
CA ARG A 427 -17.65 -36.68 -39.31
C ARG A 427 -17.09 -35.68 -40.32
N TRP A 428 -15.87 -35.17 -40.09
CA TRP A 428 -15.24 -34.20 -40.98
C TRP A 428 -15.00 -34.78 -42.38
N ILE A 429 -14.52 -36.02 -42.48
CA ILE A 429 -14.34 -36.71 -43.78
C ILE A 429 -15.70 -36.85 -44.49
N ALA A 430 -16.71 -37.39 -43.80
CA ALA A 430 -18.03 -37.60 -44.38
C ALA A 430 -18.69 -36.29 -44.84
N GLY A 431 -18.63 -35.24 -44.01
CA GLY A 431 -19.14 -33.92 -44.34
C GLY A 431 -18.41 -33.28 -45.52
N THR A 432 -17.08 -33.42 -45.59
CA THR A 432 -16.28 -32.90 -46.71
C THR A 432 -16.67 -33.58 -48.03
N VAL A 433 -16.73 -34.91 -48.05
CA VAL A 433 -17.12 -35.69 -49.24
C VAL A 433 -18.52 -35.31 -49.72
N LEU A 434 -19.50 -35.24 -48.81
CA LEU A 434 -20.88 -34.90 -49.18
C LEU A 434 -21.03 -33.44 -49.63
N CYS A 435 -20.31 -32.49 -49.03
CA CYS A 435 -20.26 -31.11 -49.53
C CYS A 435 -19.65 -31.04 -50.95
N SER A 436 -18.58 -31.80 -51.23
CA SER A 436 -17.99 -31.88 -52.57
C SER A 436 -18.96 -32.45 -53.61
N ILE A 437 -19.79 -33.43 -53.23
CA ILE A 437 -20.84 -33.98 -54.10
C ILE A 437 -21.91 -32.93 -54.42
N ILE A 438 -22.33 -32.12 -53.43
CA ILE A 438 -23.26 -31.00 -53.67
C ILE A 438 -22.65 -29.98 -54.64
N LEU A 439 -21.38 -29.62 -54.45
CA LEU A 439 -20.68 -28.71 -55.37
C LEU A 439 -20.59 -29.29 -56.79
N LEU A 440 -20.37 -30.60 -56.93
CA LEU A 440 -20.40 -31.28 -58.23
C LEU A 440 -21.79 -31.21 -58.88
N ILE A 441 -22.87 -31.40 -58.11
CA ILE A 441 -24.25 -31.24 -58.61
C ILE A 441 -24.48 -29.81 -59.12
N LEU A 442 -24.02 -28.80 -58.36
CA LEU A 442 -24.11 -27.40 -58.76
C LEU A 442 -23.29 -27.10 -60.01
N LEU A 443 -22.09 -27.67 -60.14
CA LEU A 443 -21.27 -27.54 -61.34
C LEU A 443 -21.98 -28.13 -62.57
N CYS A 444 -22.58 -29.32 -62.43
CA CYS A 444 -23.42 -29.90 -63.48
C CYS A 444 -24.60 -29.00 -63.84
N ASN A 445 -25.24 -28.35 -62.85
CA ASN A 445 -26.34 -27.43 -63.09
C ASN A 445 -25.91 -26.17 -63.84
N VAL A 446 -24.80 -25.54 -63.44
CA VAL A 446 -24.25 -24.34 -64.09
C VAL A 446 -23.83 -24.65 -65.52
N MET A 447 -23.06 -25.73 -65.74
CA MET A 447 -22.66 -26.17 -67.08
C MET A 447 -23.87 -26.53 -67.94
N GLY A 448 -24.87 -27.20 -67.35
CA GLY A 448 -26.13 -27.54 -68.01
C GLY A 448 -26.92 -26.31 -68.46
N MET A 449 -27.02 -25.30 -67.59
CA MET A 449 -27.68 -24.03 -67.89
C MET A 449 -26.92 -23.20 -68.93
N ALA A 450 -25.58 -23.11 -68.83
CA ALA A 450 -24.77 -22.32 -69.75
C ALA A 450 -24.78 -22.90 -71.17
N LEU A 451 -24.52 -24.21 -71.31
CA LEU A 451 -24.57 -24.90 -72.60
C LEU A 451 -25.98 -24.89 -73.19
N GLY A 452 -27.00 -25.08 -72.35
CA GLY A 452 -28.41 -25.03 -72.74
C GLY A 452 -28.86 -23.64 -73.20
N ALA A 453 -28.53 -22.58 -72.45
CA ALA A 453 -28.87 -21.21 -72.80
C ALA A 453 -28.13 -20.74 -74.06
N TYR A 454 -26.83 -21.07 -74.19
CA TYR A 454 -26.04 -20.76 -75.38
C TYR A 454 -26.60 -21.46 -76.63
N SER A 455 -26.99 -22.74 -76.51
CA SER A 455 -27.61 -23.45 -77.63
C SER A 455 -28.93 -22.81 -78.07
N LEU A 456 -29.66 -22.21 -77.13
CA LEU A 456 -30.92 -21.54 -77.43
C LEU A 456 -30.75 -20.15 -78.04
N SER A 457 -29.64 -19.46 -77.78
CA SER A 457 -29.36 -18.16 -78.40
C SER A 457 -28.85 -18.29 -79.83
N LYS A 458 -28.21 -19.42 -80.16
CA LYS A 458 -27.68 -19.69 -81.50
C LYS A 458 -28.71 -20.30 -82.47
N ARG A 459 -29.86 -20.74 -81.94
CA ARG A 459 -30.85 -21.51 -82.70
C ARG A 459 -31.74 -20.60 -83.53
N GLU A 460 -31.75 -20.80 -84.85
CA GLU A 460 -32.63 -20.09 -85.78
C GLU A 460 -34.06 -20.66 -85.75
N ASP A 461 -34.22 -21.99 -85.79
CA ASP A 461 -35.53 -22.65 -85.67
C ASP A 461 -35.67 -23.57 -84.44
N PRO A 462 -36.84 -23.58 -83.74
CA PRO A 462 -37.07 -24.43 -82.56
C PRO A 462 -36.97 -25.95 -82.78
N SER A 463 -36.87 -26.41 -84.03
CA SER A 463 -36.70 -27.81 -84.44
C SER A 463 -35.23 -28.23 -84.62
N ASP A 464 -34.28 -27.30 -84.73
CA ASP A 464 -32.91 -27.61 -85.16
C ASP A 464 -32.08 -28.37 -84.14
N TYR A 465 -31.36 -29.39 -84.57
CA TYR A 465 -30.51 -30.16 -83.67
C TYR A 465 -29.21 -29.41 -83.35
N GLU A 466 -28.98 -29.10 -82.07
CA GLU A 466 -27.78 -28.42 -81.57
C GLU A 466 -27.07 -29.31 -80.54
N CYS A 467 -25.82 -29.70 -80.84
CA CYS A 467 -25.04 -30.63 -80.00
C CYS A 467 -24.85 -30.08 -78.56
N ARG A 468 -24.65 -28.76 -78.42
CA ARG A 468 -24.46 -28.09 -77.12
C ARG A 468 -25.73 -28.11 -76.27
N GLY A 469 -26.92 -28.09 -76.88
CA GLY A 469 -28.20 -28.16 -76.17
C GLY A 469 -28.48 -29.54 -75.57
N GLU A 470 -28.19 -30.61 -76.33
CA GLU A 470 -28.30 -31.98 -75.81
C GLU A 470 -27.23 -32.26 -74.74
N ALA A 471 -26.02 -31.72 -74.89
CA ALA A 471 -25.00 -31.76 -73.84
C ALA A 471 -25.48 -31.06 -72.56
N GLY A 472 -26.05 -29.86 -72.66
CA GLY A 472 -26.61 -29.13 -71.51
C GLY A 472 -27.74 -29.90 -70.81
N ALA A 473 -28.64 -30.55 -71.57
CA ALA A 473 -29.68 -31.40 -71.03
C ALA A 473 -29.12 -32.66 -70.33
N LYS A 474 -28.04 -33.25 -70.86
CA LYS A 474 -27.36 -34.39 -70.22
C LYS A 474 -26.70 -33.99 -68.91
N PHE A 475 -25.99 -32.86 -68.85
CA PHE A 475 -25.38 -32.35 -67.61
C PHE A 475 -26.41 -32.09 -66.51
N LEU A 476 -27.56 -31.47 -66.83
CA LEU A 476 -28.66 -31.31 -65.86
C LEU A 476 -29.18 -32.65 -65.33
N LEU A 477 -29.28 -33.68 -66.18
CA LEU A 477 -29.74 -35.00 -65.77
C LEU A 477 -28.70 -35.78 -64.95
N VAL A 478 -27.40 -35.59 -65.23
CA VAL A 478 -26.32 -36.13 -64.40
C VAL A 478 -26.40 -35.51 -62.99
N GLY A 479 -26.57 -34.20 -62.88
CA GLY A 479 -26.78 -33.51 -61.60
C GLY A 479 -28.00 -34.06 -60.84
N VAL A 480 -29.13 -34.26 -61.52
CA VAL A 480 -30.33 -34.88 -60.93
C VAL A 480 -30.08 -36.32 -60.47
N GLY A 481 -29.35 -37.11 -61.25
CA GLY A 481 -29.00 -38.50 -60.90
C GLY A 481 -28.15 -38.57 -59.64
N LEU A 482 -27.12 -37.73 -59.55
CA LEU A 482 -26.27 -37.61 -58.36
C LEU A 482 -27.08 -37.13 -57.14
N ALA A 483 -27.98 -36.17 -57.32
CA ALA A 483 -28.83 -35.66 -56.25
C ALA A 483 -29.74 -36.76 -55.67
N PHE A 484 -30.36 -37.59 -56.50
CA PHE A 484 -31.15 -38.73 -56.01
C PHE A 484 -30.28 -39.77 -55.30
N LEU A 485 -29.12 -40.11 -55.87
CA LEU A 485 -28.24 -41.16 -55.35
C LEU A 485 -27.70 -40.84 -53.94
N PHE A 486 -27.31 -39.59 -53.69
CA PHE A 486 -26.68 -39.18 -52.44
C PHE A 486 -27.63 -38.50 -51.44
N SER A 487 -28.89 -38.25 -51.81
CA SER A 487 -29.90 -37.60 -50.95
C SER A 487 -30.10 -38.27 -49.59
N TRP A 488 -30.12 -39.61 -49.56
CA TRP A 488 -30.31 -40.38 -48.33
C TRP A 488 -29.10 -40.29 -47.39
N LEU A 489 -27.87 -40.28 -47.93
CA LEU A 489 -26.66 -40.07 -47.14
C LEU A 489 -26.59 -38.65 -46.56
N LEU A 490 -27.03 -37.66 -47.33
CA LEU A 490 -27.10 -36.26 -46.90
C LEU A 490 -28.04 -36.08 -45.69
N ILE A 491 -29.28 -36.58 -45.79
CA ILE A 491 -30.24 -36.43 -44.69
C ILE A 491 -29.81 -37.23 -43.45
N LEU A 492 -29.18 -38.40 -43.61
CA LEU A 492 -28.67 -39.19 -42.48
C LEU A 492 -27.56 -38.45 -41.76
N LEU A 493 -26.61 -37.84 -42.48
CA LEU A 493 -25.55 -37.05 -41.85
C LEU A 493 -26.12 -35.82 -41.14
N VAL A 494 -27.07 -35.11 -41.76
CA VAL A 494 -27.79 -33.98 -41.16
C VAL A 494 -28.46 -34.41 -39.86
N PHE A 495 -29.22 -35.50 -39.87
CA PHE A 495 -29.93 -35.97 -38.69
C PHE A 495 -28.98 -36.43 -37.57
N ALA A 496 -27.94 -37.21 -37.89
CA ALA A 496 -26.98 -37.69 -36.90
C ALA A 496 -26.24 -36.52 -36.22
N THR A 497 -25.84 -35.51 -36.99
CA THR A 497 -25.15 -34.33 -36.43
C THR A 497 -26.10 -33.37 -35.73
N PHE A 498 -27.34 -33.24 -36.18
CA PHE A 498 -28.43 -32.54 -35.48
C PHE A 498 -28.73 -33.14 -34.11
N LEU A 499 -28.84 -34.47 -34.01
CA LEU A 499 -29.13 -35.15 -32.75
C LEU A 499 -28.05 -34.82 -31.71
N VAL A 500 -26.77 -34.94 -32.09
CA VAL A 500 -25.65 -34.67 -31.19
C VAL A 500 -25.55 -33.18 -30.84
N GLY A 501 -25.49 -32.31 -31.86
CA GLY A 501 -25.26 -30.88 -31.64
C GLY A 501 -26.46 -30.17 -31.00
N GLY A 502 -27.67 -30.56 -31.40
CA GLY A 502 -28.92 -30.02 -30.85
C GLY A 502 -29.01 -30.31 -29.36
N ASN A 503 -28.81 -31.57 -28.96
CA ASN A 503 -28.85 -31.96 -27.54
C ASN A 503 -27.77 -31.25 -26.73
N ILE A 504 -26.54 -31.10 -27.25
CA ILE A 504 -25.48 -30.33 -26.58
C ILE A 504 -25.94 -28.87 -26.36
N GLN A 505 -26.61 -28.26 -27.34
CA GLN A 505 -27.09 -26.89 -27.20
C GLN A 505 -28.25 -26.76 -26.20
N THR A 506 -29.28 -27.61 -26.32
CA THR A 506 -30.54 -27.51 -25.57
C THR A 506 -30.42 -28.06 -24.15
N LEU A 507 -29.72 -29.17 -23.95
CA LEU A 507 -29.57 -29.83 -22.64
C LEU A 507 -28.41 -29.25 -21.82
N VAL A 508 -27.28 -28.91 -22.47
CA VAL A 508 -26.05 -28.49 -21.78
C VAL A 508 -25.85 -26.97 -21.89
N CYS A 509 -25.64 -26.43 -23.07
CA CYS A 509 -25.16 -25.05 -23.21
C CYS A 509 -26.14 -23.98 -22.70
N ARG A 510 -27.44 -24.14 -22.98
CA ARG A 510 -28.48 -23.25 -22.47
C ARG A 510 -28.56 -23.27 -20.94
N ASN A 511 -28.54 -24.46 -20.35
CA ASN A 511 -28.68 -24.65 -18.90
C ASN A 511 -27.38 -24.32 -18.14
N TRP A 512 -26.22 -24.37 -18.81
CA TRP A 512 -24.94 -23.93 -18.25
C TRP A 512 -24.92 -22.42 -18.08
N VAL A 513 -25.36 -21.66 -19.10
CA VAL A 513 -25.43 -20.18 -19.03
C VAL A 513 -26.37 -19.72 -17.92
N ASN A 514 -27.52 -20.38 -17.75
CA ASN A 514 -28.49 -20.07 -16.70
C ASN A 514 -28.10 -20.62 -15.32
N GLN A 515 -26.94 -21.29 -15.19
CA GLN A 515 -26.45 -21.93 -13.97
C GLN A 515 -27.39 -23.03 -13.41
N GLU A 516 -28.34 -23.52 -14.20
CA GLU A 516 -29.24 -24.62 -13.80
C GLU A 516 -28.48 -25.93 -13.64
N ILE A 517 -27.42 -26.15 -14.43
CA ILE A 517 -26.53 -27.32 -14.28
C ILE A 517 -25.87 -27.33 -12.91
N TYR A 518 -25.41 -26.18 -12.40
CA TYR A 518 -24.80 -26.11 -11.08
C TYR A 518 -25.82 -26.44 -9.98
N LYS A 519 -27.05 -25.90 -10.08
CA LYS A 519 -28.15 -26.23 -9.16
C LYS A 519 -28.50 -27.73 -9.18
N PHE A 520 -28.46 -28.35 -10.37
CA PHE A 520 -28.70 -29.78 -10.51
C PHE A 520 -27.61 -30.63 -9.84
N ILE A 521 -26.33 -30.26 -10.01
CA ILE A 521 -25.18 -30.91 -9.39
C ILE A 521 -25.21 -30.78 -7.86
N ASP A 522 -25.62 -29.62 -7.35
CA ASP A 522 -25.70 -29.31 -5.92
C ASP A 522 -26.81 -30.08 -5.19
N THR A 523 -27.85 -30.50 -5.92
CA THR A 523 -29.01 -31.18 -5.31
C THR A 523 -28.65 -32.63 -4.91
N PRO A 524 -28.75 -33.00 -3.61
CA PRO A 524 -28.39 -34.33 -3.14
C PRO A 524 -29.20 -35.44 -3.82
N GLY A 525 -28.52 -36.49 -4.26
CA GLY A 525 -29.14 -37.66 -4.90
C GLY A 525 -29.38 -37.53 -6.41
N ASN A 526 -29.02 -36.41 -7.04
CA ASN A 526 -29.05 -36.25 -8.49
C ASN A 526 -27.86 -36.92 -9.19
N LEU A 527 -26.68 -36.90 -8.57
CA LEU A 527 -25.46 -37.53 -9.07
C LEU A 527 -25.18 -38.85 -8.34
N PRO A 528 -24.63 -39.86 -9.04
CA PRO A 528 -24.20 -41.09 -8.39
C PRO A 528 -23.07 -40.83 -7.40
N PRO A 529 -22.90 -41.67 -6.37
CA PRO A 529 -21.86 -41.49 -5.34
C PRO A 529 -20.45 -41.36 -5.92
N SER A 530 -20.19 -41.98 -7.07
CA SER A 530 -18.92 -41.94 -7.80
C SER A 530 -18.62 -40.60 -8.51
N MET A 531 -19.62 -39.73 -8.65
CA MET A 531 -19.52 -38.40 -9.29
C MET A 531 -19.92 -37.26 -8.35
N ASN A 532 -20.17 -37.56 -7.07
CA ASN A 532 -20.50 -36.54 -6.09
C ASN A 532 -19.25 -35.69 -5.76
N LEU A 533 -19.18 -34.51 -6.40
CA LEU A 533 -18.08 -33.55 -6.24
C LEU A 533 -17.93 -33.08 -4.79
N THR A 534 -19.03 -32.93 -4.04
CA THR A 534 -19.00 -32.56 -2.63
C THR A 534 -18.23 -33.60 -1.80
N ARG A 535 -18.44 -34.89 -2.07
CA ARG A 535 -17.67 -35.98 -1.43
C ARG A 535 -16.23 -36.10 -1.93
N GLN A 536 -15.97 -35.86 -3.22
CA GLN A 536 -14.62 -36.01 -3.80
C GLN A 536 -13.68 -34.86 -3.45
N LEU A 537 -14.20 -33.63 -3.43
CA LEU A 537 -13.46 -32.43 -3.04
C LEU A 537 -13.45 -32.24 -1.51
N ASN A 538 -14.02 -33.20 -0.76
CA ASN A 538 -14.22 -33.14 0.69
C ASN A 538 -14.86 -31.82 1.17
N LEU A 539 -15.72 -31.26 0.32
CA LEU A 539 -16.47 -30.05 0.62
C LEU A 539 -17.50 -30.37 1.70
N ARG A 540 -17.71 -29.45 2.64
CA ARG A 540 -18.71 -29.63 3.69
C ARG A 540 -20.10 -29.79 3.04
N ARG A 541 -20.99 -30.58 3.65
CA ARG A 541 -22.33 -30.90 3.09
C ARG A 541 -23.20 -29.68 2.75
N ASP A 542 -22.86 -28.50 3.26
CA ASP A 542 -23.64 -27.26 3.13
C ASP A 542 -23.11 -26.31 2.03
N SER A 543 -21.97 -26.60 1.40
CA SER A 543 -21.40 -25.74 0.34
C SER A 543 -21.93 -26.13 -1.04
N ASN A 544 -22.60 -25.18 -1.70
CA ASN A 544 -23.13 -25.34 -3.05
C ASN A 544 -22.09 -24.89 -4.10
N LEU A 545 -21.89 -25.66 -5.18
CA LEU A 545 -21.05 -25.30 -6.32
C LEU A 545 -21.52 -23.99 -6.97
N SER A 546 -22.83 -23.72 -6.98
CA SER A 546 -23.38 -22.47 -7.52
C SER A 546 -22.96 -21.23 -6.74
N SER A 547 -22.91 -21.30 -5.39
CA SER A 547 -22.41 -20.17 -4.57
C SER A 547 -20.90 -20.06 -4.67
N THR A 548 -20.20 -21.20 -4.58
CA THR A 548 -18.75 -21.33 -4.77
C THR A 548 -18.31 -20.66 -6.07
N TYR A 549 -18.92 -21.02 -7.20
CA TYR A 549 -18.60 -20.41 -8.50
C TYR A 549 -18.78 -18.89 -8.49
N ARG A 550 -19.84 -18.38 -7.84
CA ARG A 550 -20.17 -16.96 -7.83
C ARG A 550 -19.18 -16.15 -6.98
N GLU A 551 -18.83 -16.68 -5.81
CA GLU A 551 -17.84 -16.10 -4.89
C GLU A 551 -16.43 -16.13 -5.51
N CYS A 552 -16.02 -17.26 -6.09
CA CYS A 552 -14.76 -17.36 -6.81
C CYS A 552 -14.70 -16.39 -7.99
N LYS A 553 -15.81 -16.23 -8.74
CA LYS A 553 -15.91 -15.27 -9.84
C LYS A 553 -15.76 -13.81 -9.39
N SER A 554 -16.27 -13.47 -8.19
CA SER A 554 -16.06 -12.14 -7.59
C SER A 554 -14.65 -11.92 -7.04
N GLY A 555 -13.77 -12.91 -7.11
CA GLY A 555 -12.39 -12.82 -6.62
C GLY A 555 -12.22 -13.22 -5.15
N ALA A 556 -13.20 -13.93 -4.56
CA ALA A 556 -13.08 -14.41 -3.19
C ALA A 556 -11.94 -15.43 -3.05
N GLY A 557 -11.33 -15.41 -1.87
CA GLY A 557 -10.37 -16.40 -1.45
C GLY A 557 -10.99 -17.78 -1.26
N LEU A 558 -10.23 -18.83 -1.54
CA LEU A 558 -10.54 -20.21 -1.19
C LEU A 558 -10.81 -20.35 0.31
N TRP A 559 -10.19 -19.50 1.14
CA TRP A 559 -10.41 -19.43 2.58
C TRP A 559 -11.88 -19.18 2.96
N GLU A 560 -12.47 -18.15 2.35
CA GLU A 560 -13.85 -17.73 2.57
C GLU A 560 -14.83 -18.73 1.93
N VAL A 561 -14.54 -19.15 0.70
CA VAL A 561 -15.38 -20.05 -0.10
C VAL A 561 -15.50 -21.45 0.52
N LEU A 562 -14.40 -22.00 1.05
CA LEU A 562 -14.41 -23.30 1.73
C LEU A 562 -14.83 -23.21 3.20
N GLN A 563 -15.12 -22.01 3.71
CA GLN A 563 -15.44 -21.74 5.12
C GLN A 563 -14.40 -22.31 6.10
N LEU A 564 -13.12 -22.13 5.77
CA LEU A 564 -11.99 -22.65 6.54
C LEU A 564 -11.90 -22.05 7.95
N ASP A 565 -12.49 -20.87 8.17
CA ASP A 565 -12.57 -20.19 9.48
C ASP A 565 -13.22 -21.05 10.58
N ARG A 566 -14.08 -22.02 10.25
CA ARG A 566 -14.75 -22.88 11.25
C ARG A 566 -13.87 -24.02 11.76
N SER A 567 -12.84 -24.40 11.02
CA SER A 567 -11.91 -25.48 11.38
C SER A 567 -10.56 -24.94 11.87
N TYR A 568 -10.15 -23.78 11.36
CA TYR A 568 -8.93 -23.10 11.76
C TYR A 568 -9.20 -21.60 11.74
N ASP A 569 -9.34 -20.97 12.91
CA ASP A 569 -9.60 -19.53 12.99
C ASP A 569 -8.29 -18.76 12.79
N LEU A 570 -8.11 -18.22 11.58
CA LEU A 570 -6.93 -17.43 11.22
C LEU A 570 -6.78 -16.19 12.12
N ASP A 571 -7.90 -15.57 12.50
CA ASP A 571 -7.91 -14.37 13.32
C ASP A 571 -7.46 -14.66 14.75
N GLU A 572 -7.76 -15.86 15.29
CA GLU A 572 -7.24 -16.31 16.56
C GLU A 572 -5.72 -16.55 16.54
N HIS A 573 -5.21 -17.14 15.46
CA HIS A 573 -3.79 -17.47 15.31
C HIS A 573 -2.90 -16.25 15.02
N LEU A 574 -3.47 -15.19 14.44
CA LEU A 574 -2.78 -13.93 14.10
C LEU A 574 -3.02 -12.80 15.13
N LYS A 575 -3.48 -13.12 16.35
CA LYS A 575 -3.61 -12.12 17.43
C LYS A 575 -2.25 -11.53 17.82
N THR A 576 -2.09 -10.22 17.70
CA THR A 576 -0.84 -9.49 18.03
C THR A 576 -0.25 -9.84 19.40
N PRO A 577 -1.02 -9.92 20.51
CA PRO A 577 -0.47 -10.22 21.83
C PRO A 577 0.27 -11.56 21.92
N LYS A 578 -0.07 -12.55 21.08
CA LYS A 578 0.60 -13.86 21.06
C LYS A 578 2.09 -13.77 20.69
N TYR A 579 2.45 -12.73 19.93
CA TYR A 579 3.80 -12.50 19.42
C TYR A 579 4.53 -11.36 20.13
N THR A 580 3.78 -10.49 20.84
CA THR A 580 4.33 -9.25 21.41
C THR A 580 4.29 -9.17 22.94
N ALA A 581 3.60 -10.09 23.63
CA ALA A 581 3.46 -10.04 25.09
C ALA A 581 4.81 -10.05 25.82
N ASP A 582 5.73 -10.94 25.44
CA ASP A 582 7.04 -11.06 26.06
C ASP A 582 7.87 -9.76 25.87
N PHE A 583 7.84 -9.21 24.65
CA PHE A 583 8.50 -7.96 24.29
C PHE A 583 7.97 -6.76 25.09
N GLN A 584 6.64 -6.65 25.18
CA GLN A 584 5.97 -5.57 25.93
C GLN A 584 6.23 -5.69 27.43
N LYS A 585 6.17 -6.90 27.98
CA LYS A 585 6.42 -7.15 29.40
C LYS A 585 7.85 -6.76 29.78
N ARG A 586 8.84 -7.16 28.99
CA ARG A 586 10.25 -6.85 29.29
C ARG A 586 10.54 -5.36 29.31
N LEU A 587 9.97 -4.58 28.38
CA LEU A 587 10.10 -3.12 28.38
C LEU A 587 9.30 -2.45 29.50
N GLY A 588 8.14 -2.98 29.86
CA GLY A 588 7.31 -2.45 30.96
C GLY A 588 7.92 -2.66 32.34
N ASP A 589 8.57 -3.81 32.56
CA ASP A 589 9.19 -4.18 33.84
C ASP A 589 10.59 -3.57 34.02
N PHE A 590 11.17 -2.96 32.98
CA PHE A 590 12.53 -2.42 33.04
C PHE A 590 12.62 -1.16 33.91
N THR A 591 13.50 -1.21 34.91
CA THR A 591 13.87 -0.06 35.76
C THR A 591 15.38 -0.04 35.97
N THR A 592 16.02 1.12 35.80
CA THR A 592 17.47 1.27 36.04
C THR A 592 17.80 2.63 36.62
N ASN A 593 18.72 2.70 37.59
CA ASN A 593 19.25 3.97 38.04
C ASN A 593 20.31 4.49 37.05
N LEU A 594 20.17 5.72 36.56
CA LEU A 594 21.08 6.35 35.58
C LEU A 594 22.12 7.24 36.28
N GLY A 595 22.48 6.89 37.51
CA GLY A 595 23.51 7.52 38.32
C GLY A 595 22.95 8.48 39.36
N ASP A 596 23.56 8.47 40.54
CA ASP A 596 23.23 9.40 41.62
C ASP A 596 24.00 10.71 41.38
N VAL A 597 23.39 11.64 40.65
CA VAL A 597 23.99 12.96 40.42
C VAL A 597 23.98 13.74 41.73
N ARG A 598 25.12 13.77 42.40
CA ARG A 598 25.34 14.53 43.62
C ARG A 598 26.01 15.86 43.27
N LEU A 599 25.24 16.93 43.38
CA LEU A 599 25.65 18.29 43.04
C LEU A 599 26.44 18.94 44.17
N LEU A 600 26.11 18.64 45.44
CA LEU A 600 26.76 19.22 46.61
C LEU A 600 27.12 18.15 47.65
N ARG A 601 28.42 18.07 47.98
CA ARG A 601 28.89 17.20 49.06
C ARG A 601 28.52 17.78 50.43
N SER A 602 28.50 16.92 51.45
CA SER A 602 28.23 17.33 52.83
C SER A 602 29.16 18.43 53.32
N GLU A 603 30.44 18.39 52.92
CA GLU A 603 31.44 19.41 53.26
C GLU A 603 31.12 20.77 52.63
N GLY A 604 30.86 20.82 51.31
CA GLY A 604 30.48 22.07 50.64
C GLY A 604 29.17 22.65 51.17
N ARG A 605 28.22 21.78 51.54
CA ARG A 605 27.00 22.21 52.23
C ARG A 605 27.30 22.87 53.57
N GLN A 606 28.18 22.26 54.36
CA GLN A 606 28.58 22.81 55.66
C GLN A 606 29.36 24.13 55.51
N ASP A 607 30.20 24.27 54.48
CA ASP A 607 30.93 25.50 54.17
C ASP A 607 29.95 26.67 53.90
N LEU A 608 28.93 26.44 53.06
CA LEU A 608 27.90 27.43 52.77
C LEU A 608 27.02 27.74 53.99
N GLU A 609 26.63 26.72 54.76
CA GLU A 609 25.87 26.93 56.01
C GLU A 609 26.67 27.73 57.05
N THR A 610 27.99 27.50 57.14
CA THR A 610 28.89 28.27 58.00
C THR A 610 29.01 29.70 57.50
N PHE A 611 29.13 29.89 56.19
CA PHE A 611 29.16 31.23 55.58
C PHE A 611 27.89 32.03 55.92
N ALA A 612 26.72 31.41 55.79
CA ALA A 612 25.44 32.05 56.12
C ALA A 612 25.26 32.36 57.62
N ARG A 613 26.05 31.74 58.51
CA ARG A 613 26.01 31.91 59.97
C ARG A 613 27.23 32.66 60.53
N SER A 614 28.10 33.14 59.66
CA SER A 614 29.40 33.72 60.05
C SER A 614 29.32 35.13 60.67
N GLY A 615 28.15 35.78 60.58
CA GLY A 615 27.93 37.14 61.08
C GLY A 615 28.44 38.23 60.14
N VAL A 616 28.67 37.92 58.85
CA VAL A 616 29.02 38.93 57.81
C VAL A 616 27.91 39.99 57.67
N ASP A 617 26.65 39.58 57.80
CA ASP A 617 25.46 40.44 57.79
C ASP A 617 25.30 41.29 59.07
N GLU A 618 26.03 40.95 60.14
CA GLU A 618 25.96 41.65 61.42
C GLU A 618 27.02 42.76 61.56
N VAL A 619 27.94 42.88 60.60
CA VAL A 619 28.98 43.94 60.61
C VAL A 619 28.37 45.29 60.27
N ASP A 620 28.58 46.29 61.13
CA ASP A 620 28.16 47.67 60.89
C ASP A 620 29.10 48.37 59.88
N TYR A 621 28.86 48.10 58.59
CA TYR A 621 29.56 48.75 57.48
C TYR A 621 29.30 50.26 57.41
N GLY A 622 28.20 50.74 58.02
CA GLY A 622 27.86 52.16 58.08
C GLY A 622 28.92 52.96 58.82
N ARG A 623 29.40 52.46 59.97
CA ARG A 623 30.50 53.09 60.72
C ARG A 623 31.81 53.22 59.93
N PHE A 624 32.14 52.22 59.11
CA PHE A 624 33.30 52.33 58.22
C PHE A 624 33.09 53.45 57.20
N GLN A 625 31.89 53.54 56.60
CA GLN A 625 31.56 54.59 55.63
C GLN A 625 31.54 55.98 56.24
N GLU A 626 31.13 56.12 57.50
CA GLU A 626 31.18 57.39 58.24
C GLU A 626 32.62 57.82 58.52
N GLU A 627 33.46 56.91 59.03
CA GLU A 627 34.85 57.24 59.36
C GLU A 627 35.67 57.61 58.12
N MET A 628 35.39 56.97 56.97
CA MET A 628 36.05 57.28 55.69
C MET A 628 35.72 58.68 55.14
N LYS A 629 34.65 59.35 55.63
CA LYS A 629 34.35 60.73 55.24
C LYS A 629 35.28 61.74 55.91
N ASN A 630 35.95 61.35 57.00
CA ASN A 630 36.90 62.19 57.69
C ASN A 630 38.25 62.17 56.94
N PRO A 631 38.90 63.33 56.70
CA PRO A 631 40.24 63.35 56.13
C PRO A 631 41.26 62.79 57.14
N VAL A 632 42.38 62.25 56.65
CA VAL A 632 43.47 61.71 57.52
C VAL A 632 44.01 62.79 58.46
N VAL A 633 44.23 64.00 57.95
CA VAL A 633 44.57 65.19 58.71
C VAL A 633 43.46 66.23 58.52
N GLN A 634 42.95 66.79 59.60
CA GLN A 634 41.81 67.71 59.55
C GLN A 634 42.17 69.04 58.87
N THR A 635 43.42 69.49 59.05
CA THR A 635 43.96 70.67 58.37
C THR A 635 44.82 70.25 57.19
N SER A 636 44.60 70.87 56.02
CA SER A 636 45.38 70.61 54.81
C SER A 636 46.87 70.95 55.00
N LEU A 637 47.73 69.93 55.07
CA LEU A 637 49.19 70.13 55.16
C LEU A 637 49.72 70.96 53.97
N PRO A 638 49.31 70.71 52.70
CA PRO A 638 49.71 71.55 51.57
C PRO A 638 49.21 72.99 51.66
N GLY A 639 48.01 73.19 52.22
CA GLY A 639 47.45 74.53 52.44
C GLY A 639 48.23 75.31 53.49
N LEU A 640 48.62 74.64 54.57
CA LEU A 640 49.46 75.23 55.63
C LEU A 640 50.88 75.49 55.11
N ALA A 641 51.50 74.53 54.41
CA ALA A 641 52.83 74.68 53.81
C ALA A 641 52.92 75.90 52.87
N ARG A 642 51.97 76.04 51.94
CA ARG A 642 51.87 77.22 51.06
C ARG A 642 51.68 78.54 51.83
N SER A 643 50.95 78.49 52.94
CA SER A 643 50.77 79.67 53.81
C SER A 643 52.09 80.05 54.49
N LEU A 644 52.89 79.08 54.93
CA LEU A 644 54.22 79.31 55.52
C LEU A 644 55.24 79.82 54.47
N GLU A 645 55.22 79.28 53.25
CA GLU A 645 56.03 79.79 52.12
C GLU A 645 55.65 81.22 51.71
N GLY A 646 54.35 81.55 51.76
CA GLY A 646 53.86 82.91 51.55
C GLY A 646 54.36 83.87 52.63
N LEU A 647 54.29 83.45 53.89
CA LEU A 647 54.82 84.21 55.03
C LEU A 647 56.34 84.40 54.95
N GLN A 648 57.09 83.37 54.53
CA GLN A 648 58.54 83.43 54.32
C GLN A 648 58.93 84.62 53.43
N LYS A 649 58.24 84.80 52.29
CA LYS A 649 58.54 85.87 51.32
C LYS A 649 58.34 87.28 51.87
N MET A 650 57.55 87.42 52.95
CA MET A 650 57.25 88.70 53.59
C MET A 650 58.17 89.01 54.79
N GLN A 651 59.02 88.08 55.22
CA GLN A 651 59.90 88.28 56.38
C GLN A 651 61.15 89.09 56.03
N ARG A 652 61.49 90.07 56.88
CA ARG A 652 62.78 90.78 56.81
C ARG A 652 63.92 90.04 57.51
N ASN A 653 63.59 89.13 58.44
CA ASN A 653 64.56 88.33 59.19
C ASN A 653 64.88 87.03 58.45
N SER A 654 66.12 86.89 57.95
CA SER A 654 66.57 85.72 57.20
C SER A 654 66.49 84.41 57.99
N THR A 655 66.62 84.46 59.32
CA THR A 655 66.56 83.29 60.20
C THR A 655 65.12 82.78 60.32
N VAL A 656 64.15 83.69 60.49
CA VAL A 656 62.71 83.35 60.54
C VAL A 656 62.23 82.85 59.17
N ALA A 657 62.66 83.52 58.10
CA ALA A 657 62.38 83.08 56.73
C ALA A 657 62.90 81.66 56.45
N GLY A 658 64.14 81.36 56.83
CA GLY A 658 64.74 80.03 56.65
C GLY A 658 64.02 78.94 57.45
N ARG A 659 63.59 79.24 58.68
CA ARG A 659 62.81 78.30 59.51
C ARG A 659 61.40 78.05 58.97
N LEU A 660 60.73 79.08 58.45
CA LEU A 660 59.42 78.95 57.80
C LEU A 660 59.51 78.06 56.55
N ALA A 661 60.56 78.22 55.74
CA ALA A 661 60.82 77.38 54.57
C ALA A 661 61.06 75.91 54.96
N ALA A 662 61.85 75.67 56.01
CA ALA A 662 62.15 74.32 56.49
C ALA A 662 60.90 73.59 57.01
N GLU A 663 60.03 74.28 57.75
CA GLU A 663 58.76 73.69 58.21
C GLU A 663 57.76 73.49 57.06
N ALA A 664 57.70 74.39 56.07
CA ALA A 664 56.88 74.18 54.87
C ALA A 664 57.32 72.94 54.07
N GLN A 665 58.63 72.77 53.85
CA GLN A 665 59.18 71.59 53.18
C GLN A 665 58.90 70.30 53.96
N ALA A 666 58.96 70.35 55.30
CA ALA A 666 58.63 69.21 56.15
C ALA A 666 57.14 68.83 56.08
N LEU A 667 56.24 69.81 56.01
CA LEU A 667 54.81 69.55 55.80
C LEU A 667 54.53 68.94 54.41
N TRP A 668 55.21 69.42 53.37
CA TRP A 668 55.15 68.80 52.04
C TRP A 668 55.66 67.36 52.02
N HIS A 669 56.80 67.10 52.67
CA HIS A 669 57.34 65.76 52.80
C HIS A 669 56.37 64.84 53.55
N MET A 670 55.76 65.32 54.64
CA MET A 670 54.78 64.56 55.42
C MET A 670 53.51 64.25 54.59
N GLN A 671 53.04 65.20 53.78
CA GLN A 671 51.93 64.95 52.84
C GLN A 671 52.28 63.87 51.82
N ASN A 672 53.39 64.04 51.10
CA ASN A 672 53.74 63.19 49.95
C ASN A 672 54.25 61.79 50.36
N SER A 673 54.67 61.61 51.61
CA SER A 673 55.11 60.30 52.12
C SER A 673 54.02 59.62 52.93
N THR A 674 53.64 60.21 54.07
CA THR A 674 52.88 59.51 55.11
C THR A 674 51.37 59.67 54.88
N VAL A 675 50.90 60.88 54.59
CA VAL A 675 49.45 61.13 54.38
C VAL A 675 48.95 60.52 53.09
N GLN A 676 49.71 60.62 51.99
CA GLN A 676 49.31 60.02 50.70
C GLN A 676 49.25 58.48 50.78
N SER A 677 50.19 57.84 51.51
CA SER A 677 50.12 56.40 51.81
C SER A 677 48.88 56.06 52.65
N GLN A 678 48.58 56.94 53.62
CA GLN A 678 47.33 57.09 54.37
C GLN A 678 46.08 56.93 53.48
N GLU A 679 45.93 57.89 52.58
CA GLU A 679 44.79 58.05 51.67
C GLU A 679 44.64 56.85 50.72
N ALA A 680 45.75 56.27 50.24
CA ALA A 680 45.72 55.07 49.42
C ALA A 680 45.15 53.84 50.16
N LEU A 681 45.46 53.69 51.46
CA LEU A 681 44.89 52.64 52.29
C LEU A 681 43.40 52.85 52.56
N VAL A 682 42.96 54.11 52.71
CA VAL A 682 41.54 54.47 52.84
C VAL A 682 40.76 54.12 51.57
N ALA A 683 41.32 54.40 50.38
CA ALA A 683 40.70 54.00 49.11
C ALA A 683 40.51 52.47 49.02
N LYS A 684 41.54 51.70 49.39
CA LYS A 684 41.49 50.23 49.42
C LYS A 684 40.49 49.67 50.44
N LEU A 685 40.37 50.32 51.60
CA LEU A 685 39.34 50.00 52.60
C LEU A 685 37.94 50.27 52.01
N GLY A 686 37.76 51.39 51.33
CA GLY A 686 36.51 51.80 50.69
C GLY A 686 35.99 50.79 49.67
N GLU A 687 36.86 50.26 48.81
CA GLU A 687 36.49 49.19 47.86
C GLU A 687 35.91 47.95 48.57
N SER A 688 36.56 47.52 49.65
CA SER A 688 36.13 46.33 50.40
C SER A 688 34.85 46.55 51.19
N VAL A 689 34.68 47.73 51.79
CA VAL A 689 33.46 48.11 52.50
C VAL A 689 32.28 48.23 51.52
N GLN A 690 32.49 48.81 50.34
CA GLN A 690 31.46 48.94 49.31
C GLN A 690 30.99 47.57 48.79
N PHE A 691 31.91 46.65 48.53
CA PHE A 691 31.57 45.28 48.12
C PHE A 691 30.74 44.56 49.19
N LEU A 692 31.26 44.51 50.43
CA LEU A 692 30.65 43.74 51.51
C LEU A 692 29.28 44.32 51.92
N SER A 693 29.13 45.65 51.99
CA SER A 693 27.86 46.30 52.34
C SER A 693 26.72 46.03 51.35
N ARG A 694 27.03 45.80 50.07
CA ARG A 694 26.03 45.40 49.07
C ARG A 694 25.65 43.93 49.18
N LEU A 695 26.62 43.07 49.51
CA LEU A 695 26.42 41.63 49.54
C LEU A 695 25.71 41.15 50.81
N ALA A 696 26.13 41.69 51.96
CA ALA A 696 25.81 41.18 53.28
C ALA A 696 24.29 41.10 53.59
N PRO A 697 23.45 42.10 53.28
CA PRO A 697 22.02 42.06 53.61
C PRO A 697 21.27 40.89 52.96
N HIS A 698 21.73 40.44 51.80
CA HIS A 698 21.10 39.36 51.02
C HIS A 698 21.83 38.03 51.14
N LEU A 699 22.88 37.94 51.96
CA LEU A 699 23.76 36.77 52.00
C LEU A 699 23.01 35.52 52.47
N LYS A 700 22.41 35.59 53.66
CA LYS A 700 21.76 34.46 54.33
C LYS A 700 20.61 33.87 53.51
N GLU A 701 19.78 34.73 52.93
CA GLU A 701 18.66 34.32 52.09
C GLU A 701 19.15 33.64 50.80
N ARG A 702 20.13 34.23 50.11
CA ARG A 702 20.66 33.67 48.86
C ARG A 702 21.32 32.31 49.09
N VAL A 703 22.11 32.15 50.15
CA VAL A 703 22.71 30.85 50.48
C VAL A 703 21.65 29.80 50.83
N LYS A 704 20.65 30.16 51.65
CA LYS A 704 19.54 29.25 52.00
C LYS A 704 18.76 28.83 50.75
N LYS A 705 18.50 29.76 49.83
CA LYS A 705 17.83 29.49 48.56
C LYS A 705 18.63 28.51 47.71
N THR A 706 19.94 28.74 47.52
CA THR A 706 20.79 27.83 46.76
C THR A 706 20.82 26.43 47.36
N LEU A 707 20.99 26.30 48.69
CA LEU A 707 20.97 24.99 49.35
C LEU A 707 19.63 24.26 49.17
N ALA A 708 18.51 24.99 49.22
CA ALA A 708 17.18 24.41 48.99
C ALA A 708 16.98 23.98 47.53
N THR A 709 17.37 24.82 46.57
CA THR A 709 17.33 24.50 45.13
C THR A 709 18.16 23.27 44.83
N THR A 710 19.42 23.21 45.29
CA THR A 710 20.31 22.07 45.08
C THR A 710 19.73 20.78 45.65
N ALA A 711 19.25 20.81 46.90
CA ALA A 711 18.64 19.63 47.52
C ALA A 711 17.37 19.17 46.79
N SER A 712 16.55 20.11 46.30
CA SER A 712 15.38 19.80 45.49
C SER A 712 15.75 19.12 44.17
N VAL A 713 16.79 19.61 43.48
CA VAL A 713 17.26 19.02 42.23
C VAL A 713 17.84 17.62 42.48
N GLU A 714 18.69 17.44 43.49
CA GLU A 714 19.26 16.12 43.83
C GLU A 714 18.17 15.07 44.14
N ALA A 715 17.06 15.48 44.78
CA ALA A 715 15.93 14.58 45.08
C ALA A 715 15.03 14.29 43.86
N GLN A 716 14.80 15.28 43.00
CA GLN A 716 13.89 15.16 41.86
C GLN A 716 14.52 14.47 40.65
N LEU A 717 15.83 14.65 40.44
CA LEU A 717 16.55 14.16 39.27
C LEU A 717 16.39 12.64 39.03
N PRO A 718 16.60 11.74 40.02
CA PRO A 718 16.40 10.30 39.80
C PRO A 718 14.93 9.95 39.52
N VAL A 719 13.97 10.62 40.18
CA VAL A 719 12.54 10.36 40.00
C VAL A 719 12.07 10.79 38.61
N GLN A 720 12.47 11.99 38.16
CA GLN A 720 12.12 12.48 36.83
C GLN A 720 12.83 11.69 35.72
N ALA A 721 14.09 11.29 35.91
CA ALA A 721 14.80 10.44 34.97
C ALA A 721 14.08 9.08 34.77
N GLN A 722 13.59 8.45 35.85
CA GLN A 722 12.78 7.23 35.77
C GLN A 722 11.45 7.44 35.03
N GLN A 723 10.78 8.57 35.27
CA GLN A 723 9.52 8.88 34.60
C GLN A 723 9.73 9.07 33.09
N ILE A 724 10.76 9.82 32.69
CA ILE A 724 11.12 10.02 31.28
C ILE A 724 11.52 8.69 30.64
N LEU A 725 12.32 7.86 31.33
CA LEU A 725 12.68 6.52 30.87
C LEU A 725 11.42 5.69 30.55
N ARG A 726 10.47 5.56 31.49
CA ARG A 726 9.24 4.79 31.26
C ARG A 726 8.39 5.35 30.12
N GLN A 727 8.34 6.66 29.98
CA GLN A 727 7.60 7.32 28.91
C GLN A 727 8.21 7.01 27.53
N GLU A 728 9.53 7.18 27.38
CA GLU A 728 10.26 6.89 26.14
C GLU A 728 10.16 5.40 25.76
N LEU A 729 10.33 4.49 26.73
CA LEU A 729 10.15 3.05 26.50
C LEU A 729 8.71 2.70 26.10
N GLY A 730 7.72 3.36 26.70
CA GLY A 730 6.31 3.20 26.32
C GLY A 730 6.01 3.71 24.90
N CYS A 731 6.60 4.84 24.50
CA CYS A 731 6.51 5.37 23.15
C CYS A 731 7.15 4.43 22.13
N PHE A 732 8.35 3.93 22.43
CA PHE A 732 9.06 2.94 21.62
C PHE A 732 8.23 1.66 21.47
N THR A 733 7.73 1.09 22.58
CA THR A 733 6.91 -0.12 22.57
C THR A 733 5.70 0.01 21.65
N ARG A 734 4.96 1.14 21.73
CA ARG A 734 3.81 1.39 20.85
C ARG A 734 4.21 1.48 19.37
N LYS A 735 5.35 2.09 19.06
CA LYS A 735 5.88 2.17 17.70
C LYS A 735 6.19 0.78 17.14
N GLU A 736 6.89 -0.05 17.90
CA GLU A 736 7.28 -1.40 17.47
C GLU A 736 6.07 -2.34 17.36
N LEU A 737 5.12 -2.29 18.30
CA LEU A 737 3.85 -3.04 18.25
C LEU A 737 3.06 -2.77 16.97
N ARG A 738 3.15 -1.56 16.43
CA ARG A 738 2.51 -1.19 15.16
C ARG A 738 3.16 -1.88 13.96
N TYR A 739 4.46 -2.17 13.98
CA TYR A 739 5.10 -2.96 12.92
C TYR A 739 4.61 -4.42 12.94
N PHE A 740 4.46 -5.01 14.12
CA PHE A 740 3.84 -6.33 14.27
C PHE A 740 2.39 -6.34 13.77
N ALA A 741 1.58 -5.35 14.16
CA ALA A 741 0.19 -5.25 13.73
C ALA A 741 0.07 -5.06 12.21
N GLN A 742 0.92 -4.22 11.59
CA GLN A 742 0.98 -4.06 10.13
C GLN A 742 1.30 -5.38 9.43
N TYR A 743 2.31 -6.11 9.92
CA TYR A 743 2.68 -7.40 9.37
C TYR A 743 1.56 -8.43 9.50
N LEU A 744 0.99 -8.62 10.69
CA LEU A 744 -0.08 -9.61 10.92
C LEU A 744 -1.36 -9.28 10.13
N ASN A 745 -1.69 -7.99 9.96
CA ASN A 745 -2.79 -7.57 9.11
C ASN A 745 -2.52 -7.86 7.63
N TRP A 746 -1.30 -7.61 7.15
CA TRP A 746 -0.88 -7.96 5.79
C TRP A 746 -0.92 -9.48 5.57
N VAL A 747 -0.38 -10.28 6.50
CA VAL A 747 -0.46 -11.75 6.46
C VAL A 747 -1.91 -12.21 6.37
N ARG A 748 -2.82 -11.65 7.20
CA ARG A 748 -4.25 -11.99 7.17
C ARG A 748 -4.84 -11.74 5.78
N GLN A 749 -4.55 -10.57 5.19
CA GLN A 749 -5.11 -10.20 3.89
C GLN A 749 -4.52 -11.06 2.76
N THR A 750 -3.19 -11.18 2.68
CA THR A 750 -2.51 -11.93 1.62
C THR A 750 -2.82 -13.43 1.66
N LEU A 751 -3.00 -14.02 2.85
CA LEU A 751 -3.42 -15.42 2.97
C LEU A 751 -4.88 -15.64 2.55
N ARG A 752 -5.77 -14.69 2.84
CA ARG A 752 -7.18 -14.78 2.44
C ARG A 752 -7.36 -14.51 0.94
N GLU A 753 -6.71 -13.49 0.39
CA GLU A 753 -7.01 -12.97 -0.95
C GLU A 753 -6.03 -13.49 -2.03
N ASP A 754 -4.71 -13.46 -1.76
CA ASP A 754 -3.68 -13.64 -2.81
C ASP A 754 -3.16 -15.07 -2.93
N VAL A 755 -2.72 -15.67 -1.81
CA VAL A 755 -2.10 -17.03 -1.81
C VAL A 755 -3.12 -18.11 -2.15
N ALA A 756 -4.37 -17.88 -1.78
CA ALA A 756 -5.44 -18.85 -1.90
C ALA A 756 -6.57 -18.35 -2.80
N SER A 757 -6.32 -17.56 -3.85
CA SER A 757 -7.40 -17.10 -4.73
C SER A 757 -8.17 -18.26 -5.36
N CYS A 758 -9.51 -18.18 -5.34
CA CYS A 758 -10.39 -19.16 -6.00
C CYS A 758 -10.68 -18.81 -7.48
N GLN A 759 -10.26 -17.64 -7.95
CA GLN A 759 -10.52 -17.15 -9.29
C GLN A 759 -10.09 -18.11 -10.44
N PRO A 760 -8.95 -18.85 -10.33
CA PRO A 760 -8.57 -19.84 -11.33
C PRO A 760 -9.64 -20.92 -11.58
N LEU A 761 -10.39 -21.33 -10.56
CA LEU A 761 -11.45 -22.33 -10.68
C LEU A 761 -12.64 -21.80 -11.48
N ALA A 762 -13.11 -20.59 -11.16
CA ALA A 762 -14.20 -19.94 -11.89
C ALA A 762 -13.82 -19.72 -13.37
N THR A 763 -12.57 -19.31 -13.60
CA THR A 763 -12.02 -19.13 -14.95
C THR A 763 -11.93 -20.44 -15.72
N ALA A 764 -11.54 -21.54 -15.08
CA ALA A 764 -11.51 -22.87 -15.69
C ALA A 764 -12.93 -23.35 -16.10
N LEU A 765 -13.93 -23.11 -15.27
CA LEU A 765 -15.33 -23.45 -15.58
C LEU A 765 -15.87 -22.61 -16.75
N ASP A 766 -15.60 -21.30 -16.74
CA ASP A 766 -15.98 -20.39 -17.84
C ASP A 766 -15.27 -20.77 -19.15
N ASN A 767 -13.99 -21.13 -19.09
CA ASN A 767 -13.22 -21.64 -20.22
C ASN A 767 -13.83 -22.92 -20.80
N GLY A 768 -14.22 -23.87 -19.93
CA GLY A 768 -14.91 -25.10 -20.34
C GLY A 768 -16.20 -24.81 -21.11
N ARG A 769 -17.03 -23.88 -20.59
CA ARG A 769 -18.26 -23.43 -21.26
C ARG A 769 -17.97 -22.81 -22.62
N VAL A 770 -17.01 -21.90 -22.71
CA VAL A 770 -16.66 -21.21 -23.96
C VAL A 770 -16.14 -22.20 -25.00
N ILE A 771 -15.28 -23.14 -24.61
CA ILE A 771 -14.77 -24.18 -25.51
C ILE A 771 -15.91 -25.05 -26.04
N LEU A 772 -16.74 -25.61 -25.16
CA LEU A 772 -17.80 -26.53 -25.57
C LEU A 772 -18.89 -25.83 -26.37
N CYS A 773 -19.42 -24.73 -25.86
CA CYS A 773 -20.64 -24.11 -26.39
C CYS A 773 -20.35 -23.14 -27.54
N ASP A 774 -19.39 -22.23 -27.36
CA ASP A 774 -19.13 -21.19 -28.35
C ASP A 774 -18.17 -21.67 -29.46
N ARG A 775 -17.16 -22.51 -29.13
CA ARG A 775 -16.15 -22.94 -30.12
C ARG A 775 -16.49 -24.25 -30.83
N ILE A 776 -17.26 -25.15 -30.20
CA ILE A 776 -17.60 -26.46 -30.77
C ILE A 776 -19.08 -26.55 -31.15
N ALA A 777 -20.01 -26.35 -30.21
CA ALA A 777 -21.44 -26.57 -30.44
C ALA A 777 -22.06 -25.58 -31.46
N ASP A 778 -21.74 -24.29 -31.37
CA ASP A 778 -22.20 -23.27 -32.34
C ASP A 778 -21.86 -23.62 -33.80
N PRO A 779 -20.58 -23.84 -34.18
CA PRO A 779 -20.24 -24.22 -35.54
C PRO A 779 -20.73 -25.62 -35.92
N TRP A 780 -20.84 -26.56 -34.97
CA TRP A 780 -21.42 -27.88 -35.23
C TRP A 780 -22.89 -27.77 -35.61
N ASN A 781 -23.63 -26.92 -34.91
CA ASN A 781 -25.05 -26.73 -35.16
C ASN A 781 -25.30 -25.98 -36.47
N ALA A 782 -24.48 -24.99 -36.79
CA ALA A 782 -24.51 -24.34 -38.08
C ALA A 782 -24.17 -25.28 -39.25
N PHE A 783 -23.31 -26.28 -39.03
CA PHE A 783 -22.97 -27.27 -40.05
C PHE A 783 -24.18 -28.09 -40.50
N TRP A 784 -24.87 -28.76 -39.57
CA TRP A 784 -26.01 -29.60 -39.94
C TRP A 784 -27.17 -28.75 -40.45
N PHE A 785 -27.37 -27.55 -39.91
CA PHE A 785 -28.44 -26.64 -40.36
C PHE A 785 -28.21 -26.19 -41.81
N SER A 786 -26.97 -25.81 -42.15
CA SER A 786 -26.60 -25.40 -43.51
C SER A 786 -26.70 -26.58 -44.48
N LEU A 787 -26.26 -27.77 -44.08
CA LEU A 787 -26.36 -28.99 -44.90
C LEU A 787 -27.83 -29.45 -45.05
N GLY A 788 -28.65 -29.25 -44.03
CA GLY A 788 -30.10 -29.45 -44.07
C GLY A 788 -30.79 -28.52 -45.06
N CYS A 789 -30.39 -27.24 -45.08
CA CYS A 789 -30.84 -26.27 -46.09
C CYS A 789 -30.49 -26.74 -47.52
N CYS A 790 -29.25 -27.20 -47.76
CA CYS A 790 -28.89 -27.80 -49.06
C CYS A 790 -29.84 -28.96 -49.41
N THR A 791 -30.05 -29.89 -48.47
CA THR A 791 -30.87 -31.09 -48.66
C THR A 791 -32.33 -30.75 -48.99
N PHE A 792 -32.90 -29.77 -48.30
CA PHE A 792 -34.25 -29.29 -48.55
C PHE A 792 -34.39 -28.66 -49.95
N PHE A 793 -33.47 -27.77 -50.34
CA PHE A 793 -33.52 -27.10 -51.64
C PHE A 793 -33.12 -28.00 -52.83
N LEU A 794 -32.53 -29.18 -52.58
CA LEU A 794 -32.30 -30.17 -53.64
C LEU A 794 -33.61 -30.66 -54.26
N ILE A 795 -34.72 -30.76 -53.52
CA ILE A 795 -36.02 -31.21 -54.06
C ILE A 795 -36.51 -30.25 -55.17
N PRO A 796 -36.73 -28.94 -54.92
CA PRO A 796 -37.15 -28.02 -55.97
C PRO A 796 -36.09 -27.89 -57.07
N ASN A 797 -34.80 -27.96 -56.74
CA ASN A 797 -33.72 -27.94 -57.72
C ASN A 797 -33.83 -29.10 -58.73
N ILE A 798 -34.07 -30.33 -58.25
CA ILE A 798 -34.33 -31.50 -59.09
C ILE A 798 -35.55 -31.28 -59.99
N ILE A 799 -36.65 -30.79 -59.44
CA ILE A 799 -37.90 -30.55 -60.19
C ILE A 799 -37.65 -29.55 -61.33
N PHE A 800 -36.99 -28.42 -61.03
CA PHE A 800 -36.70 -27.39 -62.04
C PHE A 800 -35.70 -27.89 -63.08
N ALA A 801 -34.63 -28.58 -62.69
CA ALA A 801 -33.65 -29.16 -63.61
C ALA A 801 -34.31 -30.16 -64.58
N VAL A 802 -35.11 -31.09 -64.08
CA VAL A 802 -35.84 -32.07 -64.90
C VAL A 802 -36.80 -31.36 -65.87
N ARG A 803 -37.53 -30.34 -65.41
CA ARG A 803 -38.46 -29.58 -66.26
C ARG A 803 -37.72 -28.77 -67.32
N LEU A 804 -36.58 -28.18 -66.99
CA LEU A 804 -35.78 -27.36 -67.89
C LEU A 804 -35.13 -28.19 -69.02
N THR A 805 -34.73 -29.44 -68.75
CA THR A 805 -34.13 -30.33 -69.77
C THR A 805 -35.00 -30.50 -71.02
N LYS A 806 -36.33 -30.39 -70.87
CA LYS A 806 -37.29 -30.49 -71.99
C LYS A 806 -37.18 -29.34 -72.99
N HIS A 807 -36.72 -28.16 -72.52
CA HIS A 807 -36.60 -26.95 -73.32
C HIS A 807 -35.27 -26.85 -74.07
N PHE A 808 -34.23 -27.60 -73.65
CA PHE A 808 -32.93 -27.66 -74.32
C PHE A 808 -32.88 -28.71 -75.45
N ARG A 809 -33.90 -29.58 -75.53
CA ARG A 809 -34.04 -30.60 -76.58
C ARG A 809 -34.86 -30.09 -77.77
N PRO A 810 -34.67 -30.66 -78.97
CA PRO A 810 -35.42 -30.24 -80.14
C PRO A 810 -36.92 -30.52 -80.05
N ILE A 811 -37.73 -29.55 -80.50
CA ILE A 811 -39.19 -29.69 -80.61
C ILE A 811 -39.47 -30.55 -81.83
N ARG A 812 -40.18 -31.67 -81.64
CA ARG A 812 -40.61 -32.51 -82.76
C ARG A 812 -42.07 -32.19 -83.07
N ASN A 813 -42.30 -31.42 -84.13
CA ASN A 813 -43.64 -31.19 -84.66
C ASN A 813 -44.14 -32.52 -85.25
N ARG A 814 -45.12 -33.17 -84.61
CA ARG A 814 -45.89 -34.23 -85.28
C ARG A 814 -46.87 -33.51 -86.20
N LEU A 815 -46.63 -33.54 -87.51
CA LEU A 815 -47.72 -33.38 -88.47
C LEU A 815 -48.70 -34.52 -88.19
N ILE A 816 -49.93 -34.17 -87.83
CA ILE A 816 -51.01 -35.14 -87.65
C ILE A 816 -51.39 -35.60 -89.05
N SER A 817 -50.99 -36.82 -89.42
CA SER A 817 -51.68 -37.58 -90.45
C SER A 817 -51.97 -38.97 -89.88
N THR A 818 -53.23 -39.36 -89.96
CA THR A 818 -53.74 -40.69 -89.64
C THR A 818 -53.08 -41.72 -90.56
N GLY A 819 -52.53 -42.79 -89.99
CA GLY A 819 -52.14 -43.99 -90.72
C GLY A 819 -50.72 -44.47 -90.49
N SER A 820 -50.63 -45.64 -89.87
CA SER A 820 -49.52 -46.61 -89.84
C SER A 820 -48.17 -46.20 -89.26
N GLU A 821 -47.66 -47.07 -88.38
CA GLU A 821 -46.28 -47.06 -87.89
C GLU A 821 -45.28 -47.33 -89.03
N GLU A 822 -44.03 -46.90 -88.80
CA GLU A 822 -42.82 -47.11 -89.60
C GLU A 822 -42.61 -46.18 -90.81
N THR A 823 -41.78 -45.13 -90.61
CA THR A 823 -40.75 -44.69 -91.56
C THR A 823 -39.92 -43.54 -90.94
N CYS A 824 -38.59 -43.61 -91.10
CA CYS A 824 -37.66 -42.53 -90.78
C CYS A 824 -37.85 -41.37 -91.77
N PRO A 825 -37.90 -40.09 -91.34
CA PRO A 825 -37.95 -38.99 -92.30
C PRO A 825 -36.56 -38.74 -92.88
N PHE A 826 -36.46 -38.84 -94.21
CA PHE A 826 -35.37 -38.33 -95.02
C PHE A 826 -35.26 -36.80 -94.88
N HIS A 827 -34.02 -36.29 -94.83
CA HIS A 827 -33.70 -34.88 -94.84
C HIS A 827 -33.68 -34.39 -96.30
N ILE A 828 -34.59 -33.50 -96.70
CA ILE A 828 -34.48 -32.79 -97.98
C ILE A 828 -33.73 -31.48 -97.72
N PRO A 829 -32.58 -31.21 -98.35
CA PRO A 829 -31.96 -29.89 -98.31
C PRO A 829 -32.76 -28.94 -99.21
N ARG A 830 -33.19 -27.79 -98.68
CA ARG A 830 -33.70 -26.70 -99.52
C ARG A 830 -32.51 -26.03 -100.21
N VAL A 831 -32.43 -26.25 -101.52
CA VAL A 831 -31.56 -25.51 -102.42
C VAL A 831 -32.01 -24.05 -102.46
N THR A 832 -31.01 -23.18 -102.34
CA THR A 832 -31.02 -21.73 -102.56
C THR A 832 -31.85 -21.32 -103.78
N ALA A 833 -32.85 -20.46 -103.57
CA ALA A 833 -33.46 -19.70 -104.65
C ALA A 833 -32.49 -18.54 -105.00
N LEU A 834 -31.89 -18.62 -106.19
CA LEU A 834 -31.25 -17.50 -106.86
C LEU A 834 -32.28 -16.37 -107.06
N LYS A 835 -31.91 -15.16 -106.66
CA LYS A 835 -32.54 -13.92 -107.12
C LYS A 835 -32.16 -13.69 -108.59
N LEU A 836 -33.15 -13.42 -109.42
CA LEU A 836 -33.08 -12.48 -110.53
C LEU A 836 -33.91 -11.26 -110.13
#